data_AF-A0A6A6XPS9-F1
#
_entry.id   AF-A0A6A6XPS9-F1
#
_cell.length_a   1.000
_cell.length_b   1.000
_cell.length_c   1.000
_cell.angle_alpha   90.00
_cell.angle_beta   90.00
_cell.angle_gamma   90.00
#
_symmetry.space_group_name_H-M   'P 1'
#
loop_
_entity.id
_entity.type
_entity.pdbx_description
1 polymer ?
#
loop_
_entity_poly.entity_id
_entity_poly.type
_entity_poly.pdbx_seq_one_letter_code
_entity_poly.pdbx_strand_id
1 'polypeptide(L)'
;MSSEDLLRDFKTQIKILDARLTKETKYSGQLNIQFIPIADLRTILNRDAVYSLMRCRTAEASDHGDLDKCVEDAETHFLRTIATLISASDKKSLAKLFDCLLKIIPQDSFRILSDDQLPLSLNDAKARFGDEKGRSFHSNQFSFCALEFKEGKDHHLADNVRLPIVHVGEEKGRGAVGIVHPVTIARGHWTDKNGMSNSEHERVFAQKVFNVVAANNDTDNNDKFQGELQKLKELRRSTTTHKNITYHLASLEERGGQRQSLFYELAEQSLDQLLASPAQPKEWGWPKKAAFMRNATDVLHALYWLHDFRPDCAVYHFDISPRNILIFMENGKAVWKLSDFDLSEFKYRKDWFSSNISSAGWNQNDLSSVHCAQAPSSYRSPEVFDGGRVGPESDVWSFACILSLVLSYLHNGGEAVHEFHKTRIRKNPHGGKKVDFFYEQGDTLGQSKGVHPSVTAWFRKLREEQECFHHAEYVSQLTKRLVDKVFGECDKKKRIYAKNLHQILAHELYRYQQAHEKTDGKSEQDEYTPVDDTSISESIMQRVAKNGATDQRNTSTREFSAASSSGISDERSALSSSSVPHTRPTSQSYGIISMDVRSPATPPLTPTQSRETVPRSLPEQASSDSVASLPQESSSSPPIPYQEYPSDSVISRHKSSPCTLFCSDSNLNTLAALLNDSARDLNTTCRGCGLTPLQHAANCSDAEVLRTLIESVPNIDLEQVCGSGRTVLMECCYEKQVESAIILKEKGATLDKAQFKAMKKRVPRRLRDAFQREL
;
A
#
# COMPACT_ATOMS: atom_id res chain seq x y z
N MET A 1 33.52 40.96 -0.32
CA MET A 1 32.96 41.09 1.04
C MET A 1 33.98 40.60 2.04
N SER A 2 34.10 41.23 3.21
CA SER A 2 34.93 40.67 4.28
C SER A 2 34.26 39.41 4.86
N SER A 3 35.03 38.53 5.52
CA SER A 3 34.45 37.37 6.22
C SER A 3 33.44 37.77 7.30
N GLU A 4 33.48 39.02 7.79
CA GLU A 4 32.57 39.56 8.80
C GLU A 4 31.24 39.99 8.20
N ASP A 5 31.26 40.55 7.00
CA ASP A 5 30.04 40.93 6.27
C ASP A 5 29.24 39.69 5.90
N LEU A 6 29.93 38.64 5.44
CA LEU A 6 29.31 37.37 5.05
C LEU A 6 28.66 36.65 6.25
N LEU A 7 29.36 36.57 7.40
CA LEU A 7 28.80 35.98 8.62
C LEU A 7 27.63 36.80 9.18
N ARG A 8 27.70 38.13 9.08
CA ARG A 8 26.61 39.02 9.50
C ARG A 8 25.38 38.84 8.61
N ASP A 9 25.58 38.69 7.31
CA ASP A 9 24.51 38.42 6.36
C ASP A 9 23.81 37.09 6.67
N PHE A 10 24.56 35.97 6.78
CA PHE A 10 23.95 34.68 7.14
C PHE A 10 23.22 34.70 8.46
N LYS A 11 23.80 35.32 9.50
CA LYS A 11 23.14 35.47 10.79
C LYS A 11 21.85 36.28 10.69
N THR A 12 21.79 37.25 9.77
CA THR A 12 20.60 38.04 9.51
C THR A 12 19.55 37.20 8.77
N GLN A 13 19.93 36.45 7.74
CA GLN A 13 19.03 35.55 7.01
C GLN A 13 18.44 34.46 7.93
N ILE A 14 19.26 33.81 8.76
CA ILE A 14 18.81 32.82 9.76
C ILE A 14 17.80 33.45 10.72
N LYS A 15 18.06 34.65 11.22
CA LYS A 15 17.12 35.37 12.11
C LYS A 15 15.81 35.74 11.43
N ILE A 16 15.86 36.17 10.16
CA ILE A 16 14.66 36.48 9.38
C ILE A 16 13.82 35.21 9.20
N LEU A 17 14.45 34.09 8.85
CA LEU A 17 13.77 32.82 8.68
C LEU A 17 13.14 32.33 10.00
N ASP A 18 13.91 32.36 11.08
CA ASP A 18 13.43 31.99 12.42
C ASP A 18 12.26 32.88 12.89
N ALA A 19 12.31 34.18 12.61
CA ALA A 19 11.20 35.10 12.89
C ALA A 19 9.97 34.81 12.04
N ARG A 20 10.14 34.44 10.76
CA ARG A 20 9.04 34.02 9.87
C ARG A 20 8.34 32.78 10.41
N LEU A 21 9.11 31.75 10.75
CA LEU A 21 8.62 30.49 11.32
C LEU A 21 7.94 30.71 12.67
N THR A 22 8.47 31.60 13.50
CA THR A 22 7.85 32.00 14.78
C THR A 22 6.49 32.69 14.58
N LYS A 23 6.33 33.46 13.50
CA LYS A 23 5.05 34.12 13.17
C LYS A 23 4.02 33.11 12.66
N GLU A 24 4.44 32.14 11.84
CA GLU A 24 3.58 31.09 11.29
C GLU A 24 3.08 30.11 12.38
N THR A 25 3.94 29.79 13.36
CA THR A 25 3.64 28.86 14.46
C THR A 25 2.75 29.44 15.56
N LYS A 26 2.64 30.77 15.69
CA LYS A 26 1.71 31.42 16.64
C LYS A 26 0.23 31.17 16.31
N TYR A 27 -0.11 30.77 15.10
CA TYR A 27 -1.49 30.52 14.68
C TYR A 27 -1.95 29.06 14.85
N SER A 28 -1.07 28.12 15.24
CA SER A 28 -1.40 26.70 15.36
C SER A 28 -1.56 26.18 16.80
N GLY A 29 -1.39 27.02 17.82
CA GLY A 29 -1.61 26.66 19.23
C GLY A 29 -0.65 25.60 19.81
N GLN A 30 0.36 25.16 19.05
CA GLN A 30 1.31 24.13 19.46
C GLN A 30 2.64 24.74 19.91
N LEU A 31 2.82 24.85 21.23
CA LEU A 31 4.05 25.25 21.90
C LEU A 31 5.17 24.21 21.69
N ASN A 32 5.90 24.24 20.55
CA ASN A 32 7.32 23.80 20.38
C ASN A 32 7.81 23.65 18.92
N ILE A 33 7.33 24.43 17.94
CA ILE A 33 7.63 24.21 16.50
C ILE A 33 8.81 25.09 15.97
N GLN A 34 9.65 25.69 16.82
CA GLN A 34 10.73 26.56 16.32
C GLN A 34 11.94 25.73 15.84
N PHE A 35 11.93 25.36 14.56
CA PHE A 35 13.06 24.74 13.84
C PHE A 35 13.15 25.29 12.41
N ILE A 36 14.34 25.25 11.83
CA ILE A 36 14.63 25.64 10.45
C ILE A 36 14.69 24.37 9.58
N PRO A 37 13.86 24.24 8.53
CA PRO A 37 13.92 23.12 7.60
C PRO A 37 15.30 22.96 6.95
N ILE A 38 15.74 21.70 6.75
CA ILE A 38 17.04 21.42 6.11
C ILE A 38 17.12 22.01 4.69
N ALA A 39 16.03 21.97 3.92
CA ALA A 39 16.05 22.52 2.57
C ALA A 39 16.23 24.05 2.56
N ASP A 40 15.61 24.75 3.52
CA ASP A 40 15.81 26.19 3.68
C ASP A 40 17.25 26.49 4.10
N LEU A 41 17.81 25.65 4.99
CA LEU A 41 19.21 25.77 5.38
C LEU A 41 20.17 25.57 4.20
N ARG A 42 19.90 24.60 3.31
CA ARG A 42 20.66 24.38 2.07
C ARG A 42 20.54 25.55 1.08
N THR A 43 19.45 26.32 1.15
CA THR A 43 19.29 27.51 0.31
C THR A 43 20.16 28.67 0.84
N ILE A 44 20.20 28.85 2.16
CA ILE A 44 21.02 29.88 2.82
C ILE A 44 22.52 29.53 2.75
N LEU A 45 22.86 28.30 3.11
CA LEU A 45 24.21 27.74 3.09
C LEU A 45 24.39 26.84 1.85
N ASN A 46 24.11 27.39 0.67
CA ASN A 46 24.33 26.72 -0.60
C ASN A 46 25.82 26.57 -0.95
N ARG A 47 26.13 25.85 -2.04
CA ARG A 47 27.51 25.59 -2.48
C ARG A 47 28.37 26.84 -2.55
N ASP A 48 27.87 27.90 -3.18
CA ASP A 48 28.60 29.16 -3.34
C ASP A 48 28.83 29.88 -2.01
N ALA A 49 27.84 29.82 -1.11
CA ALA A 49 27.93 30.37 0.23
C ALA A 49 28.97 29.61 1.08
N VAL A 50 28.95 28.28 1.06
CA VAL A 50 29.91 27.42 1.77
C VAL A 50 31.31 27.59 1.17
N TYR A 51 31.43 27.59 -0.16
CA TYR A 51 32.68 27.85 -0.86
C TYR A 51 33.24 29.23 -0.52
N SER A 52 32.40 30.26 -0.46
CA SER A 52 32.81 31.62 -0.06
C SER A 52 33.26 31.68 1.40
N LEU A 53 32.54 31.00 2.31
CA LEU A 53 32.92 30.88 3.72
C LEU A 53 34.29 30.23 3.87
N MET A 54 34.51 29.12 3.17
CA MET A 54 35.79 28.39 3.20
C MET A 54 36.90 29.20 2.54
N ARG A 55 36.68 29.77 1.35
CA ARG A 55 37.67 30.56 0.62
C ARG A 55 38.11 31.81 1.39
N CYS A 56 37.18 32.50 2.04
CA CYS A 56 37.52 33.64 2.90
C CYS A 56 38.37 33.25 4.12
N ARG A 57 38.44 31.96 4.47
CA ARG A 57 39.29 31.42 5.54
C ARG A 57 40.56 30.78 4.99
N THR A 58 40.54 30.22 3.78
CA THR A 58 41.71 29.62 3.11
C THR A 58 42.63 30.62 2.44
N ALA A 59 42.24 31.89 2.27
CA ALA A 59 43.18 32.92 1.78
C ALA A 59 44.41 33.12 2.70
N GLU A 60 44.43 32.48 3.87
CA GLU A 60 45.57 32.37 4.79
C GLU A 60 46.38 31.06 4.63
N ALA A 61 45.98 30.13 3.74
CA ALA A 61 46.60 28.81 3.52
C ALA A 61 46.67 28.45 2.02
N SER A 62 47.89 28.29 1.52
CA SER A 62 48.28 28.32 0.10
C SER A 62 48.11 27.02 -0.71
N ASP A 63 47.04 26.24 -0.52
CA ASP A 63 46.82 25.03 -1.33
C ASP A 63 45.37 24.89 -1.82
N HIS A 64 45.18 24.67 -3.13
CA HIS A 64 43.90 24.84 -3.83
C HIS A 64 43.29 23.53 -4.37
N GLY A 65 43.95 22.38 -4.16
CA GLY A 65 43.49 21.09 -4.70
C GLY A 65 42.33 20.41 -3.94
N ASP A 66 42.15 20.69 -2.64
CA ASP A 66 41.23 19.96 -1.76
C ASP A 66 39.91 20.69 -1.43
N LEU A 67 39.74 21.95 -1.88
CA LEU A 67 38.63 22.80 -1.45
C LEU A 67 37.25 22.29 -1.89
N ASP A 68 37.11 21.82 -3.14
CA ASP A 68 35.83 21.33 -3.67
C ASP A 68 35.30 20.11 -2.90
N LYS A 69 36.21 19.22 -2.50
CA LYS A 69 35.88 18.05 -1.68
C LYS A 69 35.46 18.45 -0.27
N CYS A 70 36.16 19.42 0.35
CA CYS A 70 35.75 19.95 1.64
C CYS A 70 34.38 20.63 1.59
N VAL A 71 34.08 21.35 0.50
CA VAL A 71 32.74 21.95 0.29
C VAL A 71 31.69 20.85 0.19
N GLU A 72 31.93 19.80 -0.60
CA GLU A 72 31.04 18.65 -0.70
C GLU A 72 30.82 17.96 0.67
N ASP A 73 31.89 17.74 1.44
CA ASP A 73 31.81 17.19 2.79
C ASP A 73 30.99 18.11 3.71
N ALA A 74 31.17 19.43 3.63
CA ALA A 74 30.43 20.40 4.43
C ALA A 74 28.93 20.45 4.09
N GLU A 75 28.59 20.40 2.80
CA GLU A 75 27.21 20.34 2.31
C GLU A 75 26.50 19.06 2.79
N THR A 76 27.25 17.97 2.89
CA THR A 76 26.70 16.64 3.19
C THR A 76 26.62 16.35 4.69
N HIS A 77 27.63 16.78 5.47
CA HIS A 77 27.83 16.30 6.84
C HIS A 77 27.94 17.39 7.92
N PHE A 78 28.02 18.68 7.56
CA PHE A 78 28.33 19.75 8.54
C PHE A 78 27.40 20.95 8.48
N LEU A 79 26.33 20.91 7.69
CA LEU A 79 25.46 22.04 7.43
C LEU A 79 24.82 22.58 8.72
N ARG A 80 24.23 21.70 9.54
CA ARG A 80 23.60 22.08 10.82
C ARG A 80 24.63 22.53 11.84
N THR A 81 25.79 21.90 11.84
CA THR A 81 26.90 22.28 12.71
C THR A 81 27.38 23.69 12.40
N ILE A 82 27.62 24.00 11.12
CA ILE A 82 27.99 25.34 10.65
C ILE A 82 26.91 26.36 11.03
N ALA A 83 25.64 26.06 10.76
CA ALA A 83 24.51 26.94 11.08
C ALA A 83 24.42 27.25 12.58
N THR A 84 24.61 26.23 13.42
CA THR A 84 24.61 26.36 14.88
C THR A 84 25.77 27.25 15.35
N LEU A 85 26.96 27.05 14.80
CA LEU A 85 28.14 27.86 15.12
C LEU A 85 28.00 29.33 14.68
N ILE A 86 27.42 29.58 13.50
CA ILE A 86 27.08 30.93 13.00
C ILE A 86 26.11 31.61 13.97
N SER A 87 25.09 30.88 14.41
CA SER A 87 24.03 31.40 15.29
C SER A 87 24.54 31.66 16.71
N ALA A 88 25.38 30.77 17.23
CA ALA A 88 26.05 30.88 18.52
C ALA A 88 27.14 31.98 18.57
N SER A 89 27.43 32.66 17.45
CA SER A 89 28.34 33.81 17.31
C SER A 89 29.84 33.51 17.42
N ASP A 90 30.28 32.28 17.19
CA ASP A 90 31.68 31.90 17.46
C ASP A 90 32.56 31.83 16.20
N LYS A 91 33.05 33.00 15.74
CA LYS A 91 34.00 33.14 14.61
C LYS A 91 35.24 32.25 14.76
N LYS A 92 35.75 32.07 15.98
CA LYS A 92 36.97 31.28 16.26
C LYS A 92 36.71 29.78 16.11
N SER A 93 35.55 29.29 16.55
CA SER A 93 35.18 27.89 16.39
C SER A 93 34.83 27.53 14.94
N LEU A 94 34.21 28.46 14.19
CA LEU A 94 34.00 28.29 12.74
C LEU A 94 35.33 28.19 11.99
N ALA A 95 36.28 29.09 12.26
CA ALA A 95 37.60 29.05 11.63
C ALA A 95 38.31 27.72 11.93
N LYS A 96 38.30 27.28 13.19
CA LYS A 96 38.86 25.98 13.59
C LYS A 96 38.17 24.80 12.90
N LEU A 97 36.85 24.82 12.71
CA LEU A 97 36.13 23.77 11.99
C LEU A 97 36.60 23.69 10.53
N PHE A 98 36.66 24.82 9.83
CA PHE A 98 37.11 24.87 8.45
C PHE A 98 38.60 24.48 8.31
N ASP A 99 39.47 24.92 9.21
CA ASP A 99 40.87 24.50 9.26
C ASP A 99 41.01 22.98 9.43
N CYS A 100 40.12 22.36 10.21
CA CYS A 100 40.09 20.91 10.38
C CYS A 100 39.58 20.18 9.12
N LEU A 101 38.62 20.74 8.39
CA LEU A 101 38.11 20.15 7.15
C LEU A 101 39.15 20.19 6.02
N LEU A 102 39.90 21.28 5.93
CA LEU A 102 40.93 21.51 4.89
C LEU A 102 42.20 20.68 5.13
N LYS A 103 42.47 20.33 6.39
CA LYS A 103 43.55 19.40 6.72
C LYS A 103 42.99 18.00 6.57
N ILE A 104 43.33 17.30 5.47
CA ILE A 104 43.14 15.85 5.41
C ILE A 104 43.92 15.24 6.59
N ILE A 105 43.25 14.97 7.71
CA ILE A 105 43.83 14.23 8.83
C ILE A 105 43.17 12.85 8.85
N PRO A 106 43.86 11.81 8.35
CA PRO A 106 43.34 10.44 8.39
C PRO A 106 43.32 9.79 9.78
N GLN A 107 43.58 10.49 10.89
CA GLN A 107 43.80 9.83 12.19
C GLN A 107 43.04 10.36 13.42
N ASP A 108 42.22 11.41 13.31
CA ASP A 108 41.49 11.94 14.49
C ASP A 108 40.03 12.32 14.17
N SER A 109 39.30 11.41 13.50
CA SER A 109 37.87 11.54 13.19
C SER A 109 36.97 11.79 14.42
N PHE A 110 37.47 11.55 15.63
CA PHE A 110 36.80 11.89 16.89
C PHE A 110 36.73 13.40 17.22
N ARG A 111 37.49 14.27 16.53
CA ARG A 111 37.57 15.70 16.88
C ARG A 111 36.71 16.65 16.04
N ILE A 112 36.18 16.24 14.90
CA ILE A 112 35.32 17.10 14.06
C ILE A 112 33.85 16.86 14.42
N LEU A 113 33.09 17.92 14.68
CA LEU A 113 31.68 17.81 15.05
C LEU A 113 30.88 17.73 13.75
N SER A 114 30.28 16.59 13.44
CA SER A 114 29.37 16.44 12.29
C SER A 114 27.92 16.53 12.71
N ASP A 115 27.04 16.66 11.74
CA ASP A 115 25.59 16.76 11.94
C ASP A 115 25.00 15.49 12.58
N ASP A 116 25.60 14.31 12.34
CA ASP A 116 25.20 13.03 12.95
C ASP A 116 25.44 12.99 14.47
N GLN A 117 26.30 13.86 14.98
CA GLN A 117 26.59 13.97 16.42
C GLN A 117 25.65 14.96 17.14
N LEU A 118 24.76 15.64 16.42
CA LEU A 118 23.80 16.58 17.00
C LEU A 118 22.48 15.88 17.37
N PRO A 119 21.77 16.34 18.42
CA PRO A 119 22.16 17.39 19.35
C PRO A 119 23.17 16.89 20.40
N LEU A 120 24.12 17.76 20.76
CA LEU A 120 25.04 17.52 21.88
C LEU A 120 24.35 17.78 23.22
N SER A 121 24.73 17.00 24.25
CA SER A 121 24.36 17.32 25.63
C SER A 121 25.01 18.65 26.06
N LEU A 122 24.45 19.31 27.07
CA LEU A 122 25.03 20.54 27.61
C LEU A 122 26.48 20.32 28.09
N ASN A 123 26.76 19.17 28.69
CA ASN A 123 28.10 18.85 29.18
C ASN A 123 29.09 18.67 28.03
N ASP A 124 28.68 17.97 26.96
CA ASP A 124 29.53 17.75 25.78
C ASP A 124 29.79 19.07 25.03
N ALA A 125 28.75 19.90 24.89
CA ALA A 125 28.89 21.24 24.30
C ALA A 125 29.87 22.11 25.11
N LYS A 126 29.77 22.10 26.46
CA LYS A 126 30.71 22.81 27.34
C LYS A 126 32.12 22.26 27.29
N ALA A 127 32.28 20.94 27.25
CA ALA A 127 33.59 20.29 27.13
C ALA A 127 34.27 20.67 25.81
N ARG A 128 33.50 20.81 24.74
CA ARG A 128 34.03 21.09 23.39
C ARG A 128 34.29 22.56 23.13
N PHE A 129 33.44 23.46 23.63
CA PHE A 129 33.49 24.89 23.31
C PHE A 129 33.83 25.80 24.51
N GLY A 130 33.92 25.27 25.73
CA GLY A 130 34.02 26.02 26.99
C GLY A 130 32.64 26.36 27.57
N ASP A 131 32.58 26.84 28.83
CA ASP A 131 31.29 26.97 29.54
C ASP A 131 30.29 27.94 28.87
N GLU A 132 30.69 29.19 28.64
CA GLU A 132 29.81 30.22 28.05
C GLU A 132 29.38 29.86 26.62
N LYS A 133 30.36 29.51 25.78
CA LYS A 133 30.15 29.17 24.37
C LYS A 133 29.41 27.86 24.19
N GLY A 134 29.69 26.87 25.03
CA GLY A 134 28.99 25.59 25.04
C GLY A 134 27.53 25.75 25.39
N ARG A 135 27.18 26.64 26.36
CA ARG A 135 25.79 27.00 26.64
C ARG A 135 25.11 27.66 25.44
N SER A 136 25.79 28.58 24.77
CA SER A 136 25.28 29.26 23.56
C SER A 136 25.06 28.28 22.40
N PHE A 137 26.03 27.40 22.13
CA PHE A 137 25.89 26.34 21.13
C PHE A 137 24.71 25.43 21.46
N HIS A 138 24.66 24.95 22.70
CA HIS A 138 23.62 24.06 23.17
C HIS A 138 22.22 24.68 23.05
N SER A 139 22.04 25.97 23.33
CA SER A 139 20.72 26.61 23.18
C SER A 139 20.31 26.80 21.72
N ASN A 140 21.27 27.06 20.82
CA ASN A 140 20.97 27.35 19.41
C ASN A 140 20.83 26.08 18.55
N GLN A 141 21.44 24.95 18.92
CA GLN A 141 21.44 23.75 18.08
C GLN A 141 20.03 23.22 17.80
N PHE A 142 19.10 23.36 18.74
CA PHE A 142 17.75 22.83 18.61
C PHE A 142 16.92 23.52 17.51
N SER A 143 17.31 24.72 17.07
CA SER A 143 16.73 25.34 15.88
C SER A 143 17.11 24.64 14.59
N PHE A 144 18.19 23.85 14.57
CA PHE A 144 18.70 23.13 13.40
C PHE A 144 18.57 21.60 13.54
N CYS A 145 18.22 21.12 14.73
CA CYS A 145 18.06 19.70 15.05
C CYS A 145 16.58 19.31 15.08
N ALA A 146 16.00 19.17 13.88
CA ALA A 146 14.70 18.54 13.71
C ALA A 146 14.87 17.11 13.14
N LEU A 147 13.99 16.20 13.56
CA LEU A 147 14.03 14.80 13.16
C LEU A 147 13.99 14.66 11.62
N GLU A 148 14.76 13.72 11.08
CA GLU A 148 14.67 13.29 9.69
C GLU A 148 14.01 11.92 9.63
N PHE A 149 12.85 11.84 8.97
CA PHE A 149 12.17 10.58 8.77
C PHE A 149 12.80 9.80 7.63
N LYS A 150 13.09 8.52 7.87
CA LYS A 150 13.48 7.56 6.85
C LYS A 150 12.36 6.56 6.65
N GLU A 151 11.83 6.48 5.43
CA GLU A 151 10.74 5.57 5.12
C GLU A 151 11.16 4.11 5.41
N GLY A 152 10.36 3.42 6.22
CA GLY A 152 10.61 2.05 6.67
C GLY A 152 11.43 1.91 7.93
N LYS A 153 11.70 3.00 8.63
CA LYS A 153 12.40 2.98 9.92
C LYS A 153 11.48 3.34 11.06
N ASP A 154 11.84 2.82 12.24
CA ASP A 154 11.30 3.24 13.51
C ASP A 154 12.14 4.39 14.05
N HIS A 155 11.48 5.44 14.53
CA HIS A 155 12.14 6.65 15.02
C HIS A 155 11.80 6.86 16.48
N HIS A 156 12.79 7.33 17.24
CA HIS A 156 12.63 7.74 18.62
C HIS A 156 13.02 9.21 18.70
N LEU A 157 12.11 10.06 19.17
CA LEU A 157 12.37 11.47 19.34
C LEU A 157 13.17 11.67 20.63
N ALA A 158 14.46 11.98 20.48
CA ALA A 158 15.30 12.33 21.61
C ALA A 158 14.84 13.63 22.28
N ASP A 159 15.20 13.80 23.56
CA ASP A 159 14.85 14.99 24.33
C ASP A 159 15.34 16.27 23.63
N ASN A 160 14.46 17.26 23.53
CA ASN A 160 14.70 18.56 22.89
C ASN A 160 14.93 18.54 21.36
N VAL A 161 14.87 17.38 20.69
CA VAL A 161 14.79 17.33 19.22
C VAL A 161 13.41 17.79 18.77
N ARG A 162 13.36 18.59 17.71
CA ARG A 162 12.10 19.13 17.17
C ARG A 162 11.46 18.16 16.19
N LEU A 163 10.14 18.13 16.18
CA LEU A 163 9.40 17.43 15.12
C LEU A 163 9.34 18.31 13.88
N PRO A 164 9.62 17.77 12.68
CA PRO A 164 9.61 18.53 11.43
C PRO A 164 8.19 18.76 10.90
N ILE A 165 7.20 18.99 11.76
CA ILE A 165 5.79 19.16 11.39
C ILE A 165 5.48 20.65 11.30
N VAL A 166 5.14 21.13 10.11
CA VAL A 166 4.82 22.55 9.86
C VAL A 166 3.32 22.84 9.95
N HIS A 167 2.49 21.83 9.70
CA HIS A 167 1.03 21.96 9.77
C HIS A 167 0.40 20.64 10.23
N VAL A 168 -0.62 20.75 11.08
CA VAL A 168 -1.50 19.65 11.48
C VAL A 168 -2.91 20.07 11.08
N GLY A 169 -3.53 19.33 10.17
CA GLY A 169 -4.91 19.61 9.75
C GLY A 169 -5.94 18.95 10.67
N GLU A 170 -7.21 19.12 10.31
CA GLU A 170 -8.33 18.61 11.09
C GLU A 170 -8.35 17.08 11.20
N GLU A 171 -8.91 16.57 12.30
CA GLU A 171 -9.09 15.13 12.53
C GLU A 171 -9.85 14.48 11.36
N LYS A 172 -9.19 13.52 10.69
CA LYS A 172 -9.78 12.77 9.56
C LYS A 172 -10.53 11.53 10.02
N GLY A 173 -10.17 10.98 11.17
CA GLY A 173 -10.84 9.81 11.72
C GLY A 173 -10.38 9.46 13.13
N ARG A 174 -11.24 8.73 13.84
CA ARG A 174 -11.02 8.23 15.20
C ARG A 174 -11.31 6.74 15.24
N GLY A 175 -10.26 5.95 15.48
CA GLY A 175 -10.39 4.53 15.76
C GLY A 175 -10.66 4.28 17.25
N ALA A 176 -10.73 3.01 17.64
CA ALA A 176 -10.89 2.62 19.04
C ALA A 176 -9.67 2.98 19.91
N VAL A 177 -8.48 3.11 19.29
CA VAL A 177 -7.19 3.22 20.00
C VAL A 177 -6.39 4.48 19.60
N GLY A 178 -6.72 5.12 18.47
CA GLY A 178 -5.94 6.24 17.96
C GLY A 178 -6.74 7.22 17.12
N ILE A 179 -6.18 8.42 16.97
CA ILE A 179 -6.76 9.52 16.19
C ILE A 179 -5.86 9.77 14.99
N VAL A 180 -6.45 9.95 13.82
CA VAL A 180 -5.73 10.20 12.56
C VAL A 180 -5.85 11.65 12.16
N HIS A 181 -4.70 12.31 12.00
CA HIS A 181 -4.60 13.69 11.51
C HIS A 181 -3.73 13.74 10.23
N PRO A 182 -4.08 14.59 9.26
CA PRO A 182 -3.16 14.95 8.20
C PRO A 182 -2.07 15.85 8.78
N VAL A 183 -0.82 15.54 8.49
CA VAL A 183 0.34 16.33 8.92
C VAL A 183 1.24 16.64 7.75
N THR A 184 1.74 17.87 7.72
CA THR A 184 2.69 18.33 6.71
C THR A 184 4.08 18.31 7.30
N ILE A 185 4.96 17.51 6.70
CA ILE A 185 6.37 17.40 7.07
C ILE A 185 7.18 18.37 6.22
N ALA A 186 8.07 19.11 6.89
CA ALA A 186 8.94 20.11 6.30
C ALA A 186 9.85 19.56 5.19
N ARG A 187 10.21 20.45 4.27
CA ARG A 187 11.15 20.19 3.16
C ARG A 187 12.49 19.70 3.70
N GLY A 188 13.00 18.63 3.11
CA GLY A 188 14.25 17.99 3.48
C GLY A 188 14.19 17.10 4.72
N HIS A 189 13.02 16.89 5.34
CA HIS A 189 12.88 16.04 6.54
C HIS A 189 12.25 14.67 6.30
N TRP A 190 12.08 14.27 5.03
CA TRP A 190 11.62 12.94 4.67
C TRP A 190 12.49 12.35 3.56
N THR A 191 13.10 11.20 3.85
CA THR A 191 13.86 10.40 2.90
C THR A 191 13.06 9.15 2.51
N ASP A 192 12.89 8.92 1.20
CA ASP A 192 12.28 7.70 0.69
C ASP A 192 13.15 6.45 0.87
N LYS A 193 12.59 5.27 0.59
CA LYS A 193 13.31 3.98 0.69
C LYS A 193 14.55 3.87 -0.18
N ASN A 194 14.61 4.63 -1.28
CA ASN A 194 15.70 4.58 -2.24
C ASN A 194 16.85 5.52 -1.87
N GLY A 195 16.68 6.35 -0.83
CA GLY A 195 17.66 7.35 -0.42
C GLY A 195 17.80 8.50 -1.42
N MET A 196 16.90 8.63 -2.39
CA MET A 196 17.10 9.49 -3.57
C MET A 196 16.59 10.92 -3.38
N SER A 197 15.76 11.20 -2.37
CA SER A 197 15.27 12.57 -2.15
C SER A 197 15.13 12.88 -0.66
N ASN A 198 15.91 13.84 -0.16
CA ASN A 198 15.40 14.75 0.87
C ASN A 198 14.46 15.71 0.12
N SER A 199 13.15 15.50 0.23
CA SER A 199 12.18 16.18 -0.63
C SER A 199 12.38 17.70 -0.61
N GLU A 200 12.62 18.31 -1.79
CA GLU A 200 12.66 19.78 -1.95
C GLU A 200 11.31 20.44 -1.61
N HIS A 201 10.27 19.63 -1.48
CA HIS A 201 8.89 20.03 -1.23
C HIS A 201 8.39 19.45 0.08
N GLU A 202 7.42 20.16 0.68
CA GLU A 202 6.69 19.68 1.84
C GLU A 202 5.85 18.48 1.44
N ARG A 203 5.66 17.54 2.36
CA ARG A 203 4.91 16.33 2.09
C ARG A 203 3.83 16.13 3.15
N VAL A 204 2.64 15.78 2.69
CA VAL A 204 1.50 15.54 3.56
C VAL A 204 1.34 14.04 3.79
N PHE A 205 1.14 13.66 5.05
CA PHE A 205 0.98 12.28 5.50
C PHE A 205 -0.22 12.17 6.42
N ALA A 206 -0.75 10.96 6.59
CA ALA A 206 -1.66 10.64 7.67
C ALA A 206 -0.86 10.17 8.90
N GLN A 207 -1.01 10.83 10.03
CA GLN A 207 -0.44 10.44 11.32
C GLN A 207 -1.53 9.84 12.21
N LYS A 208 -1.46 8.52 12.46
CA LYS A 208 -2.27 7.84 13.48
C LYS A 208 -1.54 7.96 14.82
N VAL A 209 -2.10 8.74 15.73
CA VAL A 209 -1.57 9.03 17.06
C VAL A 209 -2.25 8.14 18.10
N PHE A 210 -1.45 7.48 18.93
CA PHE A 210 -1.88 6.65 20.05
C PHE A 210 -1.65 7.46 21.33
N ASN A 211 -2.74 7.82 22.01
CA ASN A 211 -2.66 8.57 23.27
C ASN A 211 -2.43 7.61 24.44
N VAL A 212 -1.29 7.72 25.12
CA VAL A 212 -1.04 6.96 26.36
C VAL A 212 -1.76 7.58 27.55
N VAL A 213 -2.11 8.87 27.49
CA VAL A 213 -2.60 9.61 28.66
C VAL A 213 -4.10 9.83 28.60
N ALA A 214 -4.89 8.87 29.08
CA ALA A 214 -6.17 9.06 29.82
C ALA A 214 -6.97 7.75 29.96
N ALA A 215 -6.50 6.80 30.77
CA ALA A 215 -7.35 5.88 31.56
C ALA A 215 -6.49 4.85 32.28
N ASN A 216 -6.04 5.13 33.52
CA ASN A 216 -5.59 4.19 34.59
C ASN A 216 -4.85 2.86 34.26
N ASN A 217 -4.44 2.59 33.02
CA ASN A 217 -3.95 1.32 32.48
C ASN A 217 -2.96 1.62 31.34
N ASP A 218 -1.84 2.29 31.64
CA ASP A 218 -0.79 2.66 30.68
C ASP A 218 -0.23 1.45 29.89
N THR A 219 -0.36 0.22 30.43
CA THR A 219 0.07 -1.01 29.77
C THR A 219 -0.78 -1.36 28.53
N ASP A 220 -2.09 -1.14 28.55
CA ASP A 220 -3.00 -1.63 27.49
C ASP A 220 -2.83 -0.87 26.16
N ASN A 221 -2.57 0.45 26.20
CA ASN A 221 -2.37 1.24 24.98
C ASN A 221 -0.98 1.02 24.34
N ASN A 222 0.07 0.87 25.14
CA ASN A 222 1.39 0.54 24.62
C ASN A 222 1.40 -0.87 24.00
N ASP A 223 0.74 -1.85 24.63
CA ASP A 223 0.58 -3.20 24.08
C ASP A 223 -0.18 -3.18 22.74
N LYS A 224 -1.18 -2.31 22.60
CA LYS A 224 -1.91 -2.12 21.34
C LYS A 224 -1.04 -1.50 20.24
N PHE A 225 -0.29 -0.43 20.53
CA PHE A 225 0.63 0.17 19.55
C PHE A 225 1.69 -0.83 19.10
N GLN A 226 2.35 -1.51 20.05
CA GLN A 226 3.38 -2.49 19.74
C GLN A 226 2.81 -3.69 18.99
N GLY A 227 1.60 -4.14 19.34
CA GLY A 227 0.87 -5.17 18.62
C GLY A 227 0.57 -4.79 17.17
N GLU A 228 0.03 -3.59 16.94
CA GLU A 228 -0.23 -3.07 15.59
C GLU A 228 1.07 -2.90 14.80
N LEU A 229 2.09 -2.25 15.37
CA LEU A 229 3.38 -2.05 14.73
C LEU A 229 4.03 -3.39 14.34
N GLN A 230 3.93 -4.41 15.20
CA GLN A 230 4.43 -5.74 14.91
C GLN A 230 3.71 -6.39 13.73
N LYS A 231 2.37 -6.31 13.66
CA LYS A 231 1.60 -6.82 12.50
C LYS A 231 1.94 -6.09 11.22
N LEU A 232 2.12 -4.78 11.28
CA LEU A 232 2.47 -3.95 10.13
C LEU A 232 3.91 -4.20 9.66
N LYS A 233 4.84 -4.45 10.59
CA LYS A 233 6.20 -4.94 10.25
C LYS A 233 6.13 -6.30 9.57
N GLU A 234 5.29 -7.20 10.06
CA GLU A 234 5.08 -8.51 9.42
C GLU A 234 4.52 -8.37 8.01
N LEU A 235 3.52 -7.51 7.83
CA LEU A 235 2.96 -7.19 6.52
C LEU A 235 4.03 -6.69 5.53
N ARG A 236 5.04 -5.95 6.00
CA ARG A 236 6.14 -5.42 5.18
C ARG A 236 7.29 -6.40 4.93
N ARG A 237 7.34 -7.55 5.59
CA ARG A 237 8.44 -8.53 5.42
C ARG A 237 8.41 -9.28 4.09
N SER A 238 7.28 -9.27 3.39
CA SER A 238 7.19 -9.90 2.08
C SER A 238 8.17 -9.27 1.09
N THR A 239 8.75 -10.10 0.23
CA THR A 239 9.59 -9.64 -0.89
C THR A 239 8.79 -8.95 -1.99
N THR A 240 7.46 -9.04 -1.93
CA THR A 240 6.54 -8.43 -2.89
C THR A 240 5.55 -7.53 -2.16
N THR A 241 5.11 -6.46 -2.81
CA THR A 241 4.05 -5.57 -2.33
C THR A 241 2.87 -5.57 -3.29
N HIS A 242 1.70 -5.11 -2.81
CA HIS A 242 0.51 -4.98 -3.62
C HIS A 242 0.01 -3.52 -3.63
N LYS A 243 -0.30 -2.98 -4.81
CA LYS A 243 -0.69 -1.56 -4.99
C LYS A 243 -1.97 -1.18 -4.24
N ASN A 244 -2.90 -2.14 -4.11
CA ASN A 244 -4.18 -1.96 -3.42
C ASN A 244 -4.12 -2.31 -1.92
N ILE A 245 -2.96 -2.19 -1.28
CA ILE A 245 -2.77 -2.39 0.17
C ILE A 245 -2.04 -1.17 0.74
N THR A 246 -2.52 -0.66 1.87
CA THR A 246 -1.82 0.41 2.58
C THR A 246 -0.70 -0.14 3.44
N TYR A 247 0.48 0.48 3.39
CA TYR A 247 1.59 0.14 4.26
C TYR A 247 1.93 1.34 5.13
N HIS A 248 2.23 1.09 6.42
CA HIS A 248 2.84 2.12 7.25
C HIS A 248 4.16 2.54 6.63
N LEU A 249 4.44 3.84 6.63
CA LEU A 249 5.64 4.42 6.07
C LEU A 249 6.74 4.56 7.12
N ALA A 250 6.41 5.01 8.33
CA ALA A 250 7.35 5.15 9.45
C ALA A 250 6.60 5.04 10.79
N SER A 251 7.34 4.75 11.86
CA SER A 251 6.84 4.85 13.23
C SER A 251 7.64 5.90 14.01
N LEU A 252 7.02 6.47 15.04
CA LEU A 252 7.62 7.48 15.91
C LEU A 252 7.21 7.25 17.36
N GLU A 253 8.18 7.23 18.25
CA GLU A 253 7.98 7.31 19.70
C GLU A 253 8.47 8.67 20.22
N GLU A 254 7.59 9.41 20.91
CA GLU A 254 7.87 10.71 21.51
C GLU A 254 7.87 10.63 23.04
N ARG A 255 8.69 11.49 23.68
CA ARG A 255 8.67 11.74 25.14
C ARG A 255 8.79 10.47 26.00
N GLY A 256 9.70 9.57 25.63
CA GLY A 256 9.92 8.30 26.35
C GLY A 256 8.71 7.38 26.36
N GLY A 257 7.96 7.32 25.25
CA GLY A 257 6.82 6.41 25.08
C GLY A 257 5.45 7.02 25.36
N GLN A 258 5.37 8.26 25.86
CA GLN A 258 4.07 8.88 26.20
C GLN A 258 3.17 9.17 24.99
N ARG A 259 3.76 9.27 23.80
CA ARG A 259 3.01 9.43 22.55
C ARG A 259 3.68 8.64 21.45
N GLN A 260 2.93 7.75 20.85
CA GLN A 260 3.38 6.90 19.76
C GLN A 260 2.57 7.21 18.51
N SER A 261 3.21 7.16 17.35
CA SER A 261 2.57 7.51 16.08
C SER A 261 3.00 6.58 14.95
N LEU A 262 2.06 6.32 14.04
CA LEU A 262 2.30 5.66 12.77
C LEU A 262 1.99 6.62 11.63
N PHE A 263 2.86 6.65 10.63
CA PHE A 263 2.71 7.51 9.45
C PHE A 263 2.30 6.68 8.24
N TYR A 264 1.36 7.19 7.47
CA TYR A 264 0.83 6.59 6.25
C TYR A 264 0.77 7.62 5.12
N GLU A 265 0.64 7.13 3.89
CA GLU A 265 0.18 7.97 2.78
C GLU A 265 -1.19 8.55 3.11
N LEU A 266 -1.42 9.84 2.83
CA LEU A 266 -2.71 10.47 3.09
C LEU A 266 -3.72 10.05 2.02
N ALA A 267 -4.81 9.40 2.44
CA ALA A 267 -5.96 9.11 1.59
C ALA A 267 -6.87 10.33 1.44
N GLU A 268 -7.58 10.42 0.31
CA GLU A 268 -8.60 11.45 0.06
C GLU A 268 -9.78 11.28 1.02
N GLN A 269 -10.30 10.05 1.08
CA GLN A 269 -11.44 9.63 1.88
C GLN A 269 -11.50 8.10 2.00
N SER A 270 -12.36 7.58 2.88
CA SER A 270 -12.70 6.16 2.97
C SER A 270 -13.90 5.79 2.10
N LEU A 271 -14.07 4.49 1.81
CA LEU A 271 -15.17 4.01 0.96
C LEU A 271 -16.55 4.24 1.61
N ASP A 272 -16.69 4.20 2.94
CA ASP A 272 -17.96 4.56 3.60
C ASP A 272 -18.35 6.03 3.36
N GLN A 273 -17.38 6.95 3.36
CA GLN A 273 -17.60 8.36 3.03
C GLN A 273 -18.02 8.52 1.57
N LEU A 274 -17.33 7.83 0.64
CA LEU A 274 -17.70 7.83 -0.78
C LEU A 274 -19.10 7.26 -1.01
N LEU A 275 -19.44 6.14 -0.40
CA LEU A 275 -20.75 5.48 -0.56
C LEU A 275 -21.89 6.26 0.10
N ALA A 276 -21.59 7.19 1.01
CA ALA A 276 -22.55 8.13 1.59
C ALA A 276 -22.70 9.43 0.77
N SER A 277 -21.85 9.65 -0.24
CA SER A 277 -21.86 10.86 -1.06
C SER A 277 -23.17 11.05 -1.84
N PRO A 278 -23.67 12.29 -2.00
CA PRO A 278 -24.88 12.61 -2.76
C PRO A 278 -24.68 12.55 -4.29
N ALA A 279 -23.56 12.02 -4.78
CA ALA A 279 -23.36 11.83 -6.21
C ALA A 279 -24.49 10.98 -6.82
N GLN A 280 -24.70 11.15 -8.13
CA GLN A 280 -25.69 10.39 -8.90
C GLN A 280 -25.00 9.42 -9.88
N PRO A 281 -24.45 8.28 -9.41
CA PRO A 281 -23.84 7.26 -10.26
C PRO A 281 -24.73 6.71 -11.35
N LYS A 282 -26.05 6.82 -11.16
CA LYS A 282 -27.06 6.46 -12.14
C LYS A 282 -26.77 7.13 -13.49
N GLU A 283 -26.51 8.43 -13.49
CA GLU A 283 -26.22 9.22 -14.71
C GLU A 283 -24.81 9.00 -15.30
N TRP A 284 -23.96 8.19 -14.67
CA TRP A 284 -22.60 7.97 -15.18
C TRP A 284 -22.61 7.13 -16.45
N GLY A 285 -21.85 7.58 -17.46
CA GLY A 285 -21.53 6.76 -18.61
C GLY A 285 -20.82 5.45 -18.21
N TRP A 286 -21.00 4.42 -19.03
CA TRP A 286 -20.45 3.09 -18.77
C TRP A 286 -18.93 3.07 -18.49
N PRO A 287 -18.05 3.94 -19.07
CA PRO A 287 -16.62 3.88 -18.76
C PRO A 287 -16.34 4.24 -17.30
N LYS A 288 -17.07 5.21 -16.74
CA LYS A 288 -16.95 5.63 -15.35
C LYS A 288 -17.51 4.57 -14.41
N LYS A 289 -18.64 3.94 -14.76
CA LYS A 289 -19.18 2.78 -14.02
C LYS A 289 -18.19 1.61 -14.03
N ALA A 290 -17.59 1.29 -15.19
CA ALA A 290 -16.58 0.24 -15.32
C ALA A 290 -15.34 0.52 -14.48
N ALA A 291 -14.84 1.76 -14.47
CA ALA A 291 -13.71 2.16 -13.62
C ALA A 291 -14.03 1.99 -12.11
N PHE A 292 -15.24 2.36 -11.69
CA PHE A 292 -15.70 2.17 -10.31
C PHE A 292 -15.75 0.69 -9.92
N MET A 293 -16.28 -0.16 -10.81
CA MET A 293 -16.34 -1.62 -10.61
C MET A 293 -14.95 -2.27 -10.62
N ARG A 294 -14.03 -1.73 -11.42
CA ARG A 294 -12.62 -2.15 -11.44
C ARG A 294 -11.96 -1.92 -10.10
N ASN A 295 -12.18 -0.78 -9.46
CA ASN A 295 -11.61 -0.51 -8.13
C ASN A 295 -12.04 -1.54 -7.08
N ALA A 296 -13.31 -1.97 -7.09
CA ALA A 296 -13.75 -3.06 -6.22
C ALA A 296 -13.06 -4.40 -6.57
N THR A 297 -12.91 -4.68 -7.87
CA THR A 297 -12.21 -5.89 -8.37
C THR A 297 -10.73 -5.90 -7.95
N ASP A 298 -10.05 -4.76 -8.00
CA ASP A 298 -8.64 -4.61 -7.60
C ASP A 298 -8.43 -4.80 -6.09
N VAL A 299 -9.41 -4.39 -5.25
CA VAL A 299 -9.39 -4.71 -3.81
C VAL A 299 -9.55 -6.21 -3.59
N LEU A 300 -10.40 -6.90 -4.35
CA LEU A 300 -10.51 -8.36 -4.28
C LEU A 300 -9.23 -9.06 -4.77
N HIS A 301 -8.54 -8.49 -5.76
CA HIS A 301 -7.22 -8.95 -6.18
C HIS A 301 -6.20 -8.82 -5.04
N ALA A 302 -6.23 -7.72 -4.28
CA ALA A 302 -5.41 -7.54 -3.09
C ALA A 302 -5.69 -8.63 -2.04
N LEU A 303 -6.96 -8.96 -1.84
CA LEU A 303 -7.37 -10.01 -0.91
C LEU A 303 -6.91 -11.40 -1.37
N TYR A 304 -7.06 -11.70 -2.67
CA TYR A 304 -6.49 -12.90 -3.28
C TYR A 304 -4.96 -12.96 -3.06
N TRP A 305 -4.26 -11.85 -3.26
CA TRP A 305 -2.84 -11.77 -3.02
C TRP A 305 -2.48 -12.10 -1.57
N LEU A 306 -3.17 -11.51 -0.60
CA LEU A 306 -2.98 -11.78 0.83
C LEU A 306 -3.23 -13.25 1.19
N HIS A 307 -4.27 -13.88 0.64
CA HIS A 307 -4.67 -15.24 0.98
C HIS A 307 -3.76 -16.31 0.36
N ASP A 308 -3.44 -16.18 -0.93
CA ASP A 308 -2.94 -17.29 -1.75
C ASP A 308 -1.64 -16.99 -2.51
N PHE A 309 -1.40 -15.74 -2.90
CA PHE A 309 -0.29 -15.39 -3.81
C PHE A 309 0.94 -14.83 -3.08
N ARG A 310 0.76 -14.33 -1.86
CA ARG A 310 1.83 -13.78 -1.03
C ARG A 310 2.86 -14.88 -0.69
N PRO A 311 4.15 -14.68 -1.03
CA PRO A 311 5.15 -15.76 -1.05
C PRO A 311 5.54 -16.28 0.34
N ASP A 312 5.55 -15.41 1.34
CA ASP A 312 6.03 -15.65 2.70
C ASP A 312 4.97 -16.31 3.60
N CYS A 313 3.75 -15.79 3.58
CA CYS A 313 2.65 -16.22 4.43
C CYS A 313 1.30 -15.91 3.78
N ALA A 314 0.26 -16.62 4.22
CA ALA A 314 -1.12 -16.18 4.01
C ALA A 314 -1.50 -15.19 5.12
N VAL A 315 -2.23 -14.13 4.76
CA VAL A 315 -2.69 -13.10 5.70
C VAL A 315 -4.21 -13.04 5.63
N TYR A 316 -4.87 -13.22 6.77
CA TYR A 316 -6.33 -13.09 6.89
C TYR A 316 -6.64 -11.79 7.62
N HIS A 317 -7.51 -10.95 7.07
CA HIS A 317 -7.69 -9.58 7.53
C HIS A 317 -8.67 -9.46 8.71
N PHE A 318 -9.79 -10.18 8.66
CA PHE A 318 -10.85 -10.31 9.66
C PHE A 318 -11.61 -9.04 10.07
N ASP A 319 -11.34 -7.89 9.45
CA ASP A 319 -12.04 -6.62 9.70
C ASP A 319 -12.28 -5.82 8.41
N ILE A 320 -12.54 -6.52 7.31
CA ILE A 320 -12.85 -5.88 6.03
C ILE A 320 -14.20 -5.15 6.16
N SER A 321 -14.17 -3.83 5.98
CA SER A 321 -15.35 -2.97 6.03
C SER A 321 -15.17 -1.76 5.09
N PRO A 322 -16.24 -1.03 4.72
CA PRO A 322 -16.10 0.18 3.91
C PRO A 322 -15.24 1.27 4.56
N ARG A 323 -15.08 1.29 5.88
CA ARG A 323 -14.18 2.23 6.58
C ARG A 323 -12.70 1.89 6.35
N ASN A 324 -12.41 0.60 6.14
CA ASN A 324 -11.07 0.05 6.01
C ASN A 324 -10.65 -0.13 4.53
N ILE A 325 -11.36 0.51 3.61
CA ILE A 325 -10.95 0.66 2.21
C ILE A 325 -10.77 2.16 1.96
N LEU A 326 -9.52 2.57 1.76
CA LEU A 326 -9.13 3.96 1.58
C LEU A 326 -8.93 4.30 0.10
N ILE A 327 -9.26 5.53 -0.27
CA ILE A 327 -9.24 5.99 -1.66
C ILE A 327 -8.11 6.99 -1.84
N PHE A 328 -7.19 6.69 -2.75
CA PHE A 328 -6.04 7.51 -3.12
C PHE A 328 -6.21 8.05 -4.53
N MET A 329 -5.64 9.21 -4.81
CA MET A 329 -5.62 9.79 -6.15
C MET A 329 -4.22 9.64 -6.75
N GLU A 330 -4.07 8.69 -7.67
CA GLU A 330 -2.81 8.41 -8.36
C GLU A 330 -2.95 8.81 -9.83
N ASN A 331 -2.17 9.79 -10.28
CA ASN A 331 -2.22 10.33 -11.65
C ASN A 331 -3.65 10.69 -12.11
N GLY A 332 -4.42 11.32 -11.21
CA GLY A 332 -5.81 11.73 -11.46
C GLY A 332 -6.83 10.57 -11.43
N LYS A 333 -6.43 9.35 -11.11
CA LYS A 333 -7.31 8.18 -11.00
C LYS A 333 -7.48 7.74 -9.55
N ALA A 334 -8.70 7.40 -9.18
CA ALA A 334 -9.00 6.86 -7.86
C ALA A 334 -8.50 5.40 -7.77
N VAL A 335 -7.65 5.11 -6.78
CA VAL A 335 -7.13 3.77 -6.46
C VAL A 335 -7.58 3.40 -5.05
N TRP A 336 -8.26 2.26 -4.93
CA TRP A 336 -8.75 1.78 -3.63
C TRP A 336 -7.72 0.86 -3.00
N LYS A 337 -7.38 1.08 -1.73
CA LYS A 337 -6.41 0.27 -0.99
C LYS A 337 -7.03 -0.25 0.32
N LEU A 338 -6.81 -1.52 0.61
CA LEU A 338 -7.21 -2.15 1.86
C LEU A 338 -6.27 -1.69 2.99
N SER A 339 -6.84 -1.32 4.13
CA SER A 339 -6.13 -0.76 5.29
C SER A 339 -6.57 -1.42 6.59
N ASP A 340 -5.89 -1.09 7.69
CA ASP A 340 -6.22 -1.52 9.06
C ASP A 340 -6.08 -3.04 9.28
N PHE A 341 -4.83 -3.46 9.47
CA PHE A 341 -4.47 -4.87 9.67
C PHE A 341 -4.44 -5.26 11.17
N ASP A 342 -5.09 -4.48 12.05
CA ASP A 342 -5.00 -4.65 13.51
C ASP A 342 -5.54 -6.00 13.99
N LEU A 343 -6.56 -6.54 13.31
CA LEU A 343 -7.13 -7.88 13.59
C LEU A 343 -6.55 -8.99 12.69
N SER A 344 -5.55 -8.67 11.86
CA SER A 344 -5.04 -9.64 10.89
C SER A 344 -4.24 -10.76 11.54
N GLU A 345 -4.31 -11.94 10.93
CA GLU A 345 -3.59 -13.15 11.32
C GLU A 345 -2.67 -13.62 10.19
N PHE A 346 -1.47 -14.07 10.56
CA PHE A 346 -0.40 -14.44 9.63
C PHE A 346 -0.10 -15.94 9.75
N LYS A 347 -0.20 -16.65 8.63
CA LYS A 347 0.05 -18.10 8.56
C LYS A 347 1.21 -18.40 7.60
N TYR A 348 2.36 -18.78 8.14
CA TYR A 348 3.57 -18.98 7.35
C TYR A 348 3.55 -20.29 6.56
N ARG A 349 4.10 -20.24 5.33
CA ARG A 349 4.14 -21.42 4.46
C ARG A 349 5.09 -22.52 4.95
N LYS A 350 6.08 -22.22 5.79
CA LYS A 350 6.97 -23.24 6.36
C LYS A 350 6.26 -24.16 7.36
N ASP A 351 5.28 -23.61 8.08
CA ASP A 351 4.46 -24.37 9.03
C ASP A 351 3.51 -25.35 8.33
N TRP A 352 3.29 -25.18 7.02
CA TRP A 352 2.56 -26.12 6.18
C TRP A 352 3.27 -27.48 6.07
N PHE A 353 4.61 -27.50 6.13
CA PHE A 353 5.42 -28.69 5.91
C PHE A 353 6.01 -29.29 7.20
N SER A 354 6.04 -28.53 8.29
CA SER A 354 6.59 -28.96 9.60
C SER A 354 5.64 -29.85 10.42
N SER A 355 4.39 -30.05 9.98
CA SER A 355 3.40 -30.87 10.71
C SER A 355 3.59 -32.37 10.44
N ASN A 356 4.69 -32.95 10.92
CA ASN A 356 4.80 -34.37 11.24
C ASN A 356 4.38 -34.61 12.71
N ILE A 357 3.20 -34.10 13.09
CA ILE A 357 2.59 -34.40 14.39
C ILE A 357 1.49 -35.44 14.16
N SER A 358 1.86 -36.67 14.49
CA SER A 358 1.05 -37.82 14.93
C SER A 358 -0.42 -37.87 14.47
N SER A 359 -0.68 -38.89 13.66
CA SER A 359 -1.97 -39.47 13.27
C SER A 359 -2.85 -39.93 14.45
N ALA A 360 -3.31 -38.98 15.25
CA ALA A 360 -4.42 -39.15 16.19
C ALA A 360 -5.30 -37.89 16.19
N GLY A 361 -6.24 -37.84 15.26
CA GLY A 361 -7.48 -37.06 15.41
C GLY A 361 -7.52 -35.60 14.95
N TRP A 362 -6.45 -35.02 14.40
CA TRP A 362 -6.47 -33.63 13.92
C TRP A 362 -6.37 -33.57 12.40
N ASN A 363 -7.41 -33.05 11.74
CA ASN A 363 -7.43 -32.86 10.30
C ASN A 363 -6.53 -31.69 9.91
N GLN A 364 -5.80 -31.84 8.80
CA GLN A 364 -4.93 -30.84 8.17
C GLN A 364 -5.61 -29.46 7.91
N ASN A 365 -6.95 -29.41 8.02
CA ASN A 365 -7.82 -28.27 7.75
C ASN A 365 -8.32 -27.51 8.99
N ASP A 366 -8.03 -27.94 10.22
CA ASP A 366 -8.19 -27.07 11.41
C ASP A 366 -7.06 -26.03 11.50
N LEU A 367 -6.00 -26.17 10.69
CA LEU A 367 -4.86 -25.26 10.67
C LEU A 367 -5.13 -23.91 9.98
N SER A 368 -6.19 -23.75 9.16
CA SER A 368 -6.52 -22.46 8.50
C SER A 368 -7.51 -21.60 9.28
N SER A 369 -8.07 -22.13 10.36
CA SER A 369 -9.00 -21.39 11.20
C SER A 369 -8.32 -20.84 12.44
N VAL A 370 -8.47 -19.54 12.70
CA VAL A 370 -7.97 -18.89 13.92
C VAL A 370 -9.16 -18.56 14.82
N HIS A 371 -8.98 -18.61 16.13
CA HIS A 371 -10.00 -18.16 17.08
C HIS A 371 -9.95 -16.63 17.19
N CYS A 372 -10.98 -15.96 16.69
CA CYS A 372 -11.14 -14.52 16.80
C CYS A 372 -12.54 -14.22 17.33
N ALA A 373 -12.66 -14.03 18.66
CA ALA A 373 -13.91 -13.64 19.28
C ALA A 373 -14.12 -12.14 19.07
N GLN A 374 -15.15 -11.75 18.32
CA GLN A 374 -15.42 -10.35 18.01
C GLN A 374 -16.89 -9.98 18.27
N ALA A 375 -17.17 -8.70 18.47
CA ALA A 375 -18.54 -8.20 18.62
C ALA A 375 -19.33 -8.27 17.29
N PRO A 376 -20.66 -8.35 17.30
CA PRO A 376 -21.43 -8.31 16.07
C PRO A 376 -21.25 -7.01 15.26
N SER A 377 -20.99 -7.12 13.96
CA SER A 377 -20.92 -5.99 13.02
C SER A 377 -21.60 -6.35 11.69
N SER A 378 -22.01 -5.34 10.90
CA SER A 378 -22.85 -5.58 9.72
C SER A 378 -22.22 -6.44 8.63
N TYR A 379 -20.90 -6.44 8.54
CA TYR A 379 -20.16 -7.07 7.45
C TYR A 379 -19.53 -8.41 7.86
N ARG A 380 -19.57 -8.75 9.15
CA ARG A 380 -18.94 -9.97 9.68
C ARG A 380 -19.72 -11.21 9.27
N SER A 381 -18.97 -12.26 8.95
CA SER A 381 -19.50 -13.58 8.63
C SER A 381 -20.09 -14.26 9.87
N PRO A 382 -21.11 -15.12 9.70
CA PRO A 382 -21.77 -15.80 10.81
C PRO A 382 -20.80 -16.63 11.69
N GLU A 383 -19.83 -17.32 11.08
CA GLU A 383 -18.90 -18.21 11.81
C GLU A 383 -17.99 -17.51 12.83
N VAL A 384 -17.84 -16.17 12.76
CA VAL A 384 -17.09 -15.38 13.78
C VAL A 384 -17.70 -15.60 15.17
N PHE A 385 -19.00 -15.83 15.23
CA PHE A 385 -19.72 -16.02 16.49
C PHE A 385 -19.95 -17.49 16.84
N ASP A 386 -19.63 -18.41 15.94
CA ASP A 386 -19.73 -19.87 16.16
C ASP A 386 -18.37 -20.44 16.59
N GLY A 387 -18.06 -20.28 17.88
CA GLY A 387 -16.80 -20.76 18.46
C GLY A 387 -15.56 -20.02 17.95
N GLY A 388 -15.72 -18.85 17.33
CA GLY A 388 -14.65 -17.92 16.95
C GLY A 388 -13.75 -18.38 15.81
N ARG A 389 -13.97 -19.56 15.20
CA ARG A 389 -13.09 -20.08 14.16
C ARG A 389 -13.36 -19.38 12.83
N VAL A 390 -12.47 -18.46 12.45
CA VAL A 390 -12.53 -17.68 11.20
C VAL A 390 -11.40 -18.07 10.25
N GLY A 391 -11.61 -17.92 8.94
CA GLY A 391 -10.63 -18.28 7.90
C GLY A 391 -10.71 -17.32 6.71
N PRO A 392 -9.97 -17.56 5.62
CA PRO A 392 -10.01 -16.70 4.43
C PRO A 392 -11.43 -16.52 3.86
N GLU A 393 -12.32 -17.49 4.09
CA GLU A 393 -13.71 -17.45 3.67
C GLU A 393 -14.53 -16.38 4.39
N SER A 394 -14.12 -15.98 5.61
CA SER A 394 -14.75 -14.92 6.39
C SER A 394 -14.43 -13.53 5.81
N ASP A 395 -13.22 -13.34 5.27
CA ASP A 395 -12.87 -12.12 4.54
C ASP A 395 -13.65 -12.01 3.22
N VAL A 396 -13.81 -13.12 2.48
CA VAL A 396 -14.59 -13.15 1.24
C VAL A 396 -16.07 -12.78 1.50
N TRP A 397 -16.63 -13.24 2.62
CA TRP A 397 -17.97 -12.82 3.05
C TRP A 397 -18.05 -11.32 3.26
N SER A 398 -17.13 -10.76 4.04
CA SER A 398 -17.08 -9.32 4.31
C SER A 398 -16.94 -8.50 3.02
N PHE A 399 -16.08 -8.93 2.11
CA PHE A 399 -15.93 -8.30 0.79
C PHE A 399 -17.22 -8.39 -0.05
N ALA A 400 -17.93 -9.53 -0.04
CA ALA A 400 -19.22 -9.65 -0.74
C ALA A 400 -20.28 -8.70 -0.19
N CYS A 401 -20.30 -8.45 1.12
CA CYS A 401 -21.16 -7.42 1.71
C CYS A 401 -20.82 -6.03 1.12
N ILE A 402 -19.53 -5.69 1.03
CA ILE A 402 -19.08 -4.42 0.44
C ILE A 402 -19.44 -4.32 -1.03
N LEU A 403 -19.24 -5.38 -1.82
CA LEU A 403 -19.61 -5.40 -3.23
C LEU A 403 -21.12 -5.15 -3.42
N SER A 404 -21.94 -5.66 -2.50
CA SER A 404 -23.39 -5.40 -2.48
C SER A 404 -23.71 -3.92 -2.26
N LEU A 405 -22.94 -3.22 -1.42
CA LEU A 405 -23.07 -1.77 -1.24
C LEU A 405 -22.60 -0.99 -2.48
N VAL A 406 -21.50 -1.43 -3.10
CA VAL A 406 -20.98 -0.84 -4.34
C VAL A 406 -22.02 -0.92 -5.47
N LEU A 407 -22.67 -2.07 -5.64
CA LEU A 407 -23.75 -2.23 -6.63
C LEU A 407 -24.97 -1.36 -6.31
N SER A 408 -25.31 -1.22 -5.01
CA SER A 408 -26.40 -0.35 -4.56
C SER A 408 -26.10 1.12 -4.85
N TYR A 409 -24.86 1.55 -4.62
CA TYR A 409 -24.42 2.91 -4.92
C TYR A 409 -24.42 3.21 -6.41
N LEU A 410 -23.99 2.26 -7.26
CA LEU A 410 -24.07 2.42 -8.71
C LEU A 410 -25.51 2.56 -9.22
N HIS A 411 -26.49 1.96 -8.52
CA HIS A 411 -27.89 2.04 -8.89
C HIS A 411 -28.53 3.41 -8.58
N ASN A 412 -28.34 3.97 -7.39
CA ASN A 412 -28.91 5.28 -7.04
C ASN A 412 -28.17 6.04 -5.92
N GLY A 413 -26.84 6.00 -5.93
CA GLY A 413 -25.99 6.75 -5.00
C GLY A 413 -26.16 6.33 -3.54
N GLY A 414 -25.83 7.24 -2.62
CA GLY A 414 -25.91 6.98 -1.18
C GLY A 414 -27.32 6.71 -0.66
N GLU A 415 -28.35 7.18 -1.34
CA GLU A 415 -29.74 6.90 -0.98
C GLU A 415 -30.08 5.42 -1.09
N ALA A 416 -29.67 4.76 -2.18
CA ALA A 416 -29.85 3.33 -2.35
C ALA A 416 -29.06 2.52 -1.31
N VAL A 417 -27.85 2.95 -0.94
CA VAL A 417 -27.06 2.30 0.12
C VAL A 417 -27.79 2.40 1.47
N HIS A 418 -28.35 3.56 1.78
CA HIS A 418 -29.13 3.79 3.01
C HIS A 418 -30.45 3.03 3.03
N GLU A 419 -31.18 3.00 1.91
CA GLU A 419 -32.39 2.20 1.76
C GLU A 419 -32.06 0.71 1.98
N PHE A 420 -31.00 0.21 1.34
CA PHE A 420 -30.58 -1.17 1.50
C PHE A 420 -30.28 -1.50 2.97
N HIS A 421 -29.53 -0.64 3.67
CA HIS A 421 -29.28 -0.77 5.11
C HIS A 421 -30.61 -0.86 5.90
N LYS A 422 -31.54 0.08 5.69
CA LYS A 422 -32.83 0.09 6.39
C LYS A 422 -33.62 -1.20 6.20
N THR A 423 -33.63 -1.78 4.99
CA THR A 423 -34.38 -3.01 4.71
C THR A 423 -33.84 -4.25 5.43
N ARG A 424 -32.56 -4.23 5.86
CA ARG A 424 -31.92 -5.35 6.57
C ARG A 424 -31.98 -5.21 8.09
N ILE A 425 -32.19 -4.00 8.60
CA ILE A 425 -32.28 -3.76 10.05
C ILE A 425 -33.48 -4.52 10.63
N ARG A 426 -33.22 -5.31 11.68
CA ARG A 426 -34.26 -6.00 12.44
C ARG A 426 -33.97 -6.03 13.94
N LYS A 427 -34.98 -6.40 14.74
CA LYS A 427 -34.79 -6.68 16.18
C LYS A 427 -33.92 -7.94 16.31
N ASN A 428 -32.99 -7.92 17.26
CA ASN A 428 -32.19 -9.11 17.56
C ASN A 428 -33.10 -10.23 18.12
N PRO A 429 -33.13 -11.43 17.50
CA PRO A 429 -33.95 -12.55 17.97
C PRO A 429 -33.65 -12.97 19.42
N HIS A 430 -32.43 -12.75 19.89
CA HIS A 430 -31.95 -13.12 21.23
C HIS A 430 -32.06 -11.98 22.25
N GLY A 431 -32.79 -10.90 21.91
CA GLY A 431 -32.90 -9.69 22.74
C GLY A 431 -31.79 -8.67 22.48
N GLY A 432 -32.04 -7.41 22.84
CA GLY A 432 -31.07 -6.31 22.70
C GLY A 432 -31.29 -5.36 21.51
N LYS A 433 -30.23 -4.61 21.13
CA LYS A 433 -30.25 -3.59 20.07
C LYS A 433 -30.60 -4.19 18.71
N LYS A 434 -31.08 -3.35 17.79
CA LYS A 434 -31.30 -3.75 16.39
C LYS A 434 -29.99 -4.21 15.74
N VAL A 435 -30.06 -5.22 14.87
CA VAL A 435 -28.94 -5.76 14.09
C VAL A 435 -29.16 -5.56 12.60
N ASP A 436 -28.08 -5.47 11.84
CA ASP A 436 -28.06 -5.36 10.38
C ASP A 436 -27.14 -6.46 9.85
N PHE A 437 -27.67 -7.63 9.51
CA PHE A 437 -26.88 -8.75 8.98
C PHE A 437 -27.30 -9.10 7.56
N PHE A 438 -26.34 -9.63 6.79
CA PHE A 438 -26.59 -10.17 5.45
C PHE A 438 -27.13 -11.62 5.46
N TYR A 439 -27.30 -12.21 6.64
CA TYR A 439 -27.78 -13.58 6.84
C TYR A 439 -28.96 -13.66 7.82
N GLU A 440 -29.72 -14.75 7.73
CA GLU A 440 -30.68 -15.13 8.75
C GLU A 440 -29.99 -15.84 9.91
N GLN A 441 -30.10 -15.25 11.10
CA GLN A 441 -29.51 -15.85 12.30
C GLN A 441 -30.34 -17.05 12.74
N GLY A 442 -29.63 -18.13 13.06
CA GLY A 442 -30.19 -19.36 13.61
C GLY A 442 -30.54 -19.24 15.09
N ASP A 443 -30.72 -20.40 15.73
CA ASP A 443 -31.17 -20.45 17.12
C ASP A 443 -30.04 -20.11 18.09
N THR A 444 -28.78 -20.24 17.65
CA THR A 444 -27.58 -19.76 18.34
C THR A 444 -26.89 -18.63 17.57
N LEU A 445 -26.21 -17.74 18.29
CA LEU A 445 -25.38 -16.70 17.68
C LEU A 445 -24.28 -17.35 16.83
N GLY A 446 -24.18 -16.93 15.57
CA GLY A 446 -23.21 -17.46 14.61
C GLY A 446 -23.70 -18.61 13.74
N GLN A 447 -24.84 -19.20 14.05
CA GLN A 447 -25.50 -20.14 13.14
C GLN A 447 -26.20 -19.34 12.03
N SER A 448 -25.89 -19.63 10.76
CA SER A 448 -26.61 -19.06 9.61
C SER A 448 -27.67 -20.03 9.09
N LYS A 449 -28.90 -19.53 8.89
CA LYS A 449 -29.99 -20.24 8.19
C LYS A 449 -30.02 -19.94 6.68
N GLY A 450 -29.09 -19.12 6.20
CA GLY A 450 -28.99 -18.71 4.79
C GLY A 450 -28.97 -17.20 4.62
N VAL A 451 -29.03 -16.75 3.37
CA VAL A 451 -29.04 -15.32 3.01
C VAL A 451 -30.28 -14.61 3.56
N HIS A 452 -30.12 -13.38 4.03
CA HIS A 452 -31.23 -12.57 4.51
C HIS A 452 -32.24 -12.27 3.38
N PRO A 453 -33.57 -12.44 3.58
CA PRO A 453 -34.57 -12.22 2.53
C PRO A 453 -34.51 -10.82 1.90
N SER A 454 -34.26 -9.78 2.69
CA SER A 454 -34.09 -8.42 2.17
C SER A 454 -32.88 -8.28 1.24
N VAL A 455 -31.80 -9.06 1.41
CA VAL A 455 -30.67 -9.07 0.47
C VAL A 455 -31.10 -9.63 -0.87
N THR A 456 -31.80 -10.77 -0.87
CA THR A 456 -32.31 -11.40 -2.09
C THR A 456 -33.35 -10.51 -2.79
N ALA A 457 -34.22 -9.84 -2.01
CA ALA A 457 -35.20 -8.90 -2.53
C ALA A 457 -34.54 -7.65 -3.12
N TRP A 458 -33.52 -7.12 -2.45
CA TRP A 458 -32.74 -6.00 -2.93
C TRP A 458 -32.02 -6.33 -4.23
N PHE A 459 -31.37 -7.50 -4.31
CA PHE A 459 -30.72 -7.93 -5.55
C PHE A 459 -31.69 -8.13 -6.71
N ARG A 460 -32.94 -8.53 -6.43
CA ARG A 460 -33.98 -8.57 -7.46
C ARG A 460 -34.29 -7.16 -7.97
N LYS A 461 -34.54 -6.21 -7.07
CA LYS A 461 -34.72 -4.78 -7.40
C LYS A 461 -33.57 -4.26 -8.26
N LEU A 462 -32.33 -4.51 -7.84
CA LEU A 462 -31.13 -4.13 -8.58
C LEU A 462 -31.04 -4.78 -9.97
N ARG A 463 -31.65 -5.94 -10.24
CA ARG A 463 -31.62 -6.53 -11.59
C ARG A 463 -32.69 -5.93 -12.50
N GLU A 464 -33.86 -5.63 -11.93
CA GLU A 464 -35.03 -5.16 -12.66
C GLU A 464 -34.94 -3.66 -12.98
N GLU A 465 -34.35 -2.87 -12.09
CA GLU A 465 -34.28 -1.41 -12.20
C GLU A 465 -32.93 -0.96 -12.78
N GLN A 466 -32.59 -1.44 -13.97
CA GLN A 466 -31.33 -1.13 -14.66
C GLN A 466 -31.58 -0.35 -15.94
N GLU A 467 -30.69 0.60 -16.21
CA GLU A 467 -30.86 1.56 -17.31
C GLU A 467 -30.62 0.93 -18.69
N CYS A 468 -29.76 -0.08 -18.75
CA CYS A 468 -29.43 -0.77 -19.99
C CYS A 468 -29.25 -2.27 -19.77
N PHE A 469 -29.48 -3.03 -20.84
CA PHE A 469 -29.40 -4.49 -20.84
C PHE A 469 -28.03 -5.01 -20.39
N HIS A 470 -26.94 -4.40 -20.85
CA HIS A 470 -25.58 -4.85 -20.50
C HIS A 470 -25.28 -4.68 -19.01
N HIS A 471 -25.75 -3.58 -18.40
CA HIS A 471 -25.59 -3.38 -16.97
C HIS A 471 -26.50 -4.32 -16.16
N ALA A 472 -27.74 -4.55 -16.62
CA ALA A 472 -28.64 -5.53 -16.04
C ALA A 472 -28.04 -6.95 -16.02
N GLU A 473 -27.45 -7.38 -17.14
CA GLU A 473 -26.81 -8.69 -17.23
C GLU A 473 -25.60 -8.79 -16.27
N TYR A 474 -24.76 -7.77 -16.23
CA TYR A 474 -23.62 -7.72 -15.31
C TYR A 474 -24.05 -7.82 -13.84
N VAL A 475 -25.02 -6.99 -13.41
CA VAL A 475 -25.57 -7.02 -12.05
C VAL A 475 -26.23 -8.37 -11.76
N SER A 476 -26.92 -8.95 -12.74
CA SER A 476 -27.56 -10.26 -12.61
C SER A 476 -26.57 -11.38 -12.35
N GLN A 477 -25.49 -11.45 -13.13
CA GLN A 477 -24.46 -12.46 -12.95
C GLN A 477 -23.77 -12.32 -11.59
N LEU A 478 -23.38 -11.10 -11.20
CA LEU A 478 -22.72 -10.88 -9.91
C LEU A 478 -23.62 -11.22 -8.73
N THR A 479 -24.83 -10.66 -8.68
CA THR A 479 -25.76 -10.89 -7.55
C THR A 479 -26.12 -12.36 -7.41
N LYS A 480 -26.29 -13.08 -8.53
CA LYS A 480 -26.48 -14.54 -8.52
C LYS A 480 -25.30 -15.28 -7.90
N ARG A 481 -24.06 -14.94 -8.29
CA ARG A 481 -22.85 -15.57 -7.72
C ARG A 481 -22.69 -15.28 -6.24
N LEU A 482 -22.99 -14.05 -5.79
CA LEU A 482 -22.94 -13.70 -4.37
C LEU A 482 -23.93 -14.52 -3.54
N VAL A 483 -25.16 -14.69 -4.03
CA VAL A 483 -26.15 -15.52 -3.35
C VAL A 483 -25.73 -16.99 -3.36
N ASP A 484 -25.41 -17.55 -4.53
CA ASP A 484 -25.18 -18.99 -4.69
C ASP A 484 -23.87 -19.48 -4.07
N LYS A 485 -22.83 -18.63 -4.01
CA LYS A 485 -21.45 -19.03 -3.66
C LYS A 485 -20.90 -18.37 -2.41
N VAL A 486 -21.56 -17.35 -1.89
CA VAL A 486 -21.12 -16.62 -0.69
C VAL A 486 -22.17 -16.68 0.41
N PHE A 487 -23.32 -16.02 0.20
CA PHE A 487 -24.32 -15.81 1.25
C PHE A 487 -25.21 -17.02 1.51
N GLY A 488 -25.55 -17.78 0.47
CA GLY A 488 -26.40 -18.97 0.56
C GLY A 488 -25.64 -20.22 1.04
N GLU A 489 -24.32 -20.18 1.06
CA GLU A 489 -23.49 -21.30 1.52
C GLU A 489 -23.24 -21.18 3.03
N CYS A 490 -24.04 -21.91 3.82
CA CYS A 490 -23.93 -21.93 5.28
C CYS A 490 -22.69 -22.67 5.77
N ASP A 491 -22.14 -23.62 4.99
CA ASP A 491 -20.87 -24.25 5.31
C ASP A 491 -19.72 -23.39 4.77
N LYS A 492 -19.08 -22.64 5.66
CA LYS A 492 -17.95 -21.76 5.27
C LYS A 492 -16.89 -22.46 4.42
N LYS A 493 -16.68 -23.78 4.57
CA LYS A 493 -15.67 -24.54 3.82
C LYS A 493 -16.00 -24.73 2.34
N LYS A 494 -17.26 -24.54 1.96
CA LYS A 494 -17.74 -24.63 0.57
C LYS A 494 -17.84 -23.25 -0.09
N ARG A 495 -17.63 -22.18 0.68
CA ARG A 495 -17.65 -20.81 0.20
C ARG A 495 -16.54 -20.61 -0.83
N ILE A 496 -16.83 -19.81 -1.85
CA ILE A 496 -15.85 -19.50 -2.89
C ILE A 496 -14.63 -18.76 -2.30
N TYR A 497 -13.43 -19.10 -2.78
CA TYR A 497 -12.19 -18.41 -2.40
C TYR A 497 -12.02 -17.08 -3.13
N ALA A 498 -11.21 -16.18 -2.57
CA ALA A 498 -10.92 -14.87 -3.14
C ALA A 498 -10.40 -14.96 -4.58
N LYS A 499 -9.48 -15.91 -4.86
CA LYS A 499 -8.98 -16.21 -6.21
C LYS A 499 -10.10 -16.42 -7.23
N ASN A 500 -11.03 -17.32 -6.91
CA ASN A 500 -12.08 -17.71 -7.85
C ASN A 500 -13.14 -16.60 -8.00
N LEU A 501 -13.46 -15.91 -6.91
CA LEU A 501 -14.37 -14.76 -6.98
C LEU A 501 -13.76 -13.62 -7.81
N HIS A 502 -12.45 -13.35 -7.65
CA HIS A 502 -11.73 -12.37 -8.45
C HIS A 502 -11.80 -12.69 -9.94
N GLN A 503 -11.49 -13.94 -10.32
CA GLN A 503 -11.57 -14.39 -11.72
C GLN A 503 -12.96 -14.16 -12.33
N ILE A 504 -14.02 -14.47 -11.57
CA ILE A 504 -15.39 -14.24 -12.01
C ILE A 504 -15.67 -12.74 -12.20
N LEU A 505 -15.34 -11.91 -11.21
CA LEU A 505 -15.58 -10.46 -11.28
C LEU A 505 -14.82 -9.81 -12.44
N ALA A 506 -13.54 -10.15 -12.59
CA ALA A 506 -12.70 -9.65 -13.68
C ALA A 506 -13.26 -10.06 -15.05
N HIS A 507 -13.69 -11.31 -15.19
CA HIS A 507 -14.30 -11.79 -16.43
C HIS A 507 -15.64 -11.11 -16.75
N GLU A 508 -16.54 -10.98 -15.78
CA GLU A 508 -17.82 -10.28 -16.02
C GLU A 508 -17.61 -8.79 -16.29
N LEU A 509 -16.61 -8.16 -15.66
CA LEU A 509 -16.27 -6.77 -15.94
C LEU A 509 -15.72 -6.61 -17.36
N TYR A 510 -14.84 -7.51 -17.80
CA TYR A 510 -14.37 -7.53 -19.19
C TYR A 510 -15.53 -7.68 -20.18
N ARG A 511 -16.45 -8.63 -19.95
CA ARG A 511 -17.64 -8.81 -20.80
C ARG A 511 -18.53 -7.57 -20.84
N TYR A 512 -18.71 -6.90 -19.70
CA TYR A 512 -19.46 -5.64 -19.62
C TYR A 512 -18.83 -4.56 -20.53
N GLN A 513 -17.51 -4.41 -20.49
CA GLN A 513 -16.80 -3.44 -21.34
C GLN A 513 -16.90 -3.79 -22.82
N GLN A 514 -16.61 -5.04 -23.19
CA GLN A 514 -16.69 -5.50 -24.58
C GLN A 514 -18.09 -5.34 -25.18
N ALA A 515 -19.13 -5.51 -24.37
CA ALA A 515 -20.51 -5.32 -24.82
C ALA A 515 -20.79 -3.86 -25.16
N HIS A 516 -20.32 -2.93 -24.32
CA HIS A 516 -20.49 -1.49 -24.55
C HIS A 516 -19.62 -0.94 -25.70
N GLU A 517 -18.38 -1.39 -25.84
CA GLU A 517 -17.53 -0.97 -26.95
C GLU A 517 -18.11 -1.39 -28.31
N LYS A 518 -18.75 -2.57 -28.37
CA LYS A 518 -19.45 -3.04 -29.58
C LYS A 518 -20.72 -2.26 -29.90
N THR A 519 -21.41 -1.71 -28.90
CA THR A 519 -22.59 -0.87 -29.14
C THR A 519 -22.20 0.54 -29.54
N ASP A 520 -21.14 1.11 -28.95
CA ASP A 520 -20.65 2.45 -29.26
C ASP A 520 -19.94 2.49 -30.63
N GLY A 521 -19.22 1.42 -30.99
CA GLY A 521 -18.61 1.27 -32.32
C GLY A 521 -19.60 1.06 -33.47
N LYS A 522 -20.88 0.83 -33.18
CA LYS A 522 -21.95 0.71 -34.19
C LYS A 522 -22.63 2.04 -34.52
N SER A 523 -22.34 3.14 -33.82
CA SER A 523 -22.96 4.45 -34.09
C SER A 523 -22.18 5.36 -35.04
N GLU A 524 -21.01 4.96 -35.55
CA GLU A 524 -20.19 5.79 -36.46
C GLU A 524 -20.02 5.24 -37.90
N GLN A 525 -20.68 4.14 -38.28
CA GLN A 525 -20.64 3.66 -39.67
C GLN A 525 -21.98 3.09 -40.12
N ASP A 526 -22.85 3.95 -40.64
CA ASP A 526 -23.85 3.58 -41.64
C ASP A 526 -23.65 4.47 -42.88
N GLU A 527 -22.73 4.07 -43.77
CA GLU A 527 -22.92 4.15 -45.23
C GLU A 527 -21.77 3.39 -45.95
N TYR A 528 -21.97 2.11 -46.28
CA TYR A 528 -21.22 1.51 -47.40
C TYR A 528 -21.97 0.36 -48.06
N THR A 529 -22.14 0.51 -49.38
CA THR A 529 -22.67 -0.45 -50.35
C THR A 529 -21.88 -1.77 -50.39
N PRO A 530 -22.50 -2.90 -50.77
CA PRO A 530 -21.83 -4.19 -50.81
C PRO A 530 -20.78 -4.20 -51.93
N VAL A 531 -19.51 -4.40 -51.58
CA VAL A 531 -18.42 -4.69 -52.52
C VAL A 531 -17.73 -5.99 -52.10
N ASP A 532 -17.50 -6.81 -53.12
CA ASP A 532 -17.07 -8.20 -53.17
C ASP A 532 -15.81 -8.52 -52.34
N ASP A 533 -15.89 -9.63 -51.58
CA ASP A 533 -14.81 -10.24 -50.81
C ASP A 533 -13.79 -10.90 -51.75
N THR A 534 -12.68 -10.25 -52.11
CA THR A 534 -11.50 -10.97 -52.64
C THR A 534 -10.13 -10.27 -52.57
N SER A 535 -9.98 -8.99 -52.19
CA SER A 535 -8.69 -8.28 -52.41
C SER A 535 -7.80 -7.99 -51.19
N ILE A 536 -8.17 -8.38 -49.96
CA ILE A 536 -7.37 -8.04 -48.76
C ILE A 536 -6.25 -9.06 -48.46
N SER A 537 -6.27 -10.24 -49.09
CA SER A 537 -5.27 -11.30 -48.83
C SER A 537 -3.90 -11.06 -49.50
N GLU A 538 -3.84 -10.30 -50.61
CA GLU A 538 -2.58 -10.13 -51.36
C GLU A 538 -1.66 -9.02 -50.84
N SER A 539 -2.19 -8.00 -50.16
CA SER A 539 -1.42 -6.83 -49.71
C SER A 539 -0.58 -7.11 -48.45
N ILE A 540 -1.01 -8.06 -47.61
CA ILE A 540 -0.32 -8.42 -46.37
C ILE A 540 0.86 -9.37 -46.64
N MET A 541 0.73 -10.26 -47.63
CA MET A 541 1.78 -11.21 -48.01
C MET A 541 3.00 -10.55 -48.69
N GLN A 542 2.84 -9.40 -49.34
CA GLN A 542 3.96 -8.70 -50.01
C GLN A 542 4.84 -7.85 -49.07
N ARG A 543 4.37 -7.55 -47.84
CA ARG A 543 5.16 -6.76 -46.86
C ARG A 543 6.11 -7.60 -46.02
N VAL A 544 5.88 -8.90 -45.87
CA VAL A 544 6.73 -9.81 -45.08
C VAL A 544 7.94 -10.30 -45.88
N ALA A 545 7.87 -10.33 -47.22
CA ALA A 545 8.95 -10.80 -48.08
C ALA A 545 10.13 -9.81 -48.24
N LYS A 546 10.03 -8.56 -47.76
CA LYS A 546 11.06 -7.51 -47.97
C LYS A 546 12.01 -7.27 -46.79
N ASN A 547 11.78 -7.86 -45.62
CA ASN A 547 12.61 -7.63 -44.42
C ASN A 547 13.55 -8.80 -44.05
N GLY A 548 13.75 -9.77 -44.96
CA GLY A 548 14.51 -10.99 -44.71
C GLY A 548 15.90 -11.10 -45.36
N ALA A 549 16.53 -10.00 -45.78
CA ALA A 549 17.82 -10.07 -46.47
C ALA A 549 18.75 -8.92 -46.12
N THR A 550 19.62 -9.15 -45.12
CA THR A 550 20.93 -8.52 -44.77
C THR A 550 21.13 -8.76 -43.25
N ASP A 551 22.16 -9.37 -42.67
CA ASP A 551 23.54 -9.60 -43.06
C ASP A 551 24.06 -10.88 -42.38
N GLN A 552 24.73 -11.74 -43.15
CA GLN A 552 25.74 -12.68 -42.65
C GLN A 552 27.11 -12.07 -42.90
N ARG A 553 27.95 -11.95 -41.86
CA ARG A 553 29.41 -12.20 -41.84
C ARG A 553 30.06 -11.56 -40.61
N ASN A 554 30.48 -12.37 -39.64
CA ASN A 554 31.89 -12.70 -39.44
C ASN A 554 32.10 -13.49 -38.14
N THR A 555 32.73 -14.64 -38.32
CA THR A 555 33.31 -15.51 -37.31
C THR A 555 34.63 -14.97 -36.79
N SER A 556 34.90 -15.08 -35.49
CA SER A 556 36.23 -15.48 -35.02
C SER A 556 36.17 -16.06 -33.61
N THR A 557 36.63 -17.30 -33.56
CA THR A 557 37.05 -18.14 -32.44
C THR A 557 37.94 -17.44 -31.39
N ARG A 558 37.76 -17.80 -30.11
CA ARG A 558 38.86 -18.07 -29.18
C ARG A 558 38.39 -18.93 -28.01
N GLU A 559 38.96 -20.13 -27.95
CA GLU A 559 39.00 -21.03 -26.80
C GLU A 559 39.78 -20.40 -25.64
N PHE A 560 39.45 -20.73 -24.38
CA PHE A 560 40.31 -21.51 -23.49
C PHE A 560 39.72 -21.69 -22.07
N SER A 561 39.66 -22.97 -21.68
CA SER A 561 39.95 -23.58 -20.37
C SER A 561 39.16 -23.25 -19.10
N ALA A 562 38.56 -24.33 -18.60
CA ALA A 562 38.26 -24.59 -17.20
C ALA A 562 39.52 -24.62 -16.31
N ALA A 563 39.34 -24.25 -15.04
CA ALA A 563 40.19 -24.72 -13.95
C ALA A 563 39.35 -24.93 -12.69
N SER A 564 39.48 -26.14 -12.16
CA SER A 564 38.90 -26.70 -10.97
C SER A 564 39.66 -26.24 -9.71
N SER A 565 38.99 -26.16 -8.57
CA SER A 565 39.60 -26.46 -7.28
C SER A 565 38.56 -26.94 -6.25
N SER A 566 38.59 -28.25 -6.01
CA SER A 566 38.36 -28.93 -4.73
C SER A 566 39.02 -28.16 -3.56
N GLY A 567 38.54 -28.14 -2.32
CA GLY A 567 38.07 -29.20 -1.44
C GLY A 567 38.60 -28.90 -0.01
N ILE A 568 38.26 -29.74 0.98
CA ILE A 568 38.53 -29.67 2.45
C ILE A 568 37.30 -29.11 3.20
N SER A 569 36.35 -29.90 3.71
CA SER A 569 36.31 -30.99 4.72
C SER A 569 36.34 -30.53 6.19
N ASP A 570 35.19 -30.75 6.83
CA ASP A 570 34.92 -31.20 8.21
C ASP A 570 35.54 -30.49 9.43
N GLU A 571 34.67 -30.12 10.39
CA GLU A 571 34.68 -30.79 11.70
C GLU A 571 33.40 -30.54 12.52
N ARG A 572 32.97 -31.60 13.21
CA ARG A 572 31.85 -31.69 14.16
C ARG A 572 32.32 -31.29 15.56
N SER A 573 31.42 -30.73 16.37
CA SER A 573 31.42 -30.98 17.81
C SER A 573 30.01 -30.86 18.41
N ALA A 574 29.60 -31.95 19.06
CA ALA A 574 28.37 -32.12 19.81
C ALA A 574 28.62 -31.97 21.31
N LEU A 575 27.68 -31.39 22.06
CA LEU A 575 27.46 -31.57 23.51
C LEU A 575 25.96 -31.35 23.76
N SER A 576 25.16 -32.41 23.88
CA SER A 576 24.81 -33.18 25.09
C SER A 576 23.67 -32.56 25.92
N SER A 577 22.55 -33.25 25.81
CA SER A 577 21.34 -33.32 26.63
C SER A 577 21.49 -33.16 28.16
N SER A 578 20.47 -32.55 28.77
CA SER A 578 19.93 -32.99 30.06
C SER A 578 18.42 -32.87 30.06
N SER A 579 17.75 -33.95 30.40
CA SER A 579 16.31 -34.18 30.38
C SER A 579 15.73 -34.29 31.80
N VAL A 580 14.39 -34.22 31.87
CA VAL A 580 13.46 -34.72 32.92
C VAL A 580 13.01 -33.69 33.99
N PRO A 581 11.76 -33.70 34.52
CA PRO A 581 10.50 -34.35 34.13
C PRO A 581 9.27 -33.42 33.99
N HIS A 582 8.22 -33.98 33.35
CA HIS A 582 6.83 -33.52 33.35
C HIS A 582 6.17 -33.45 34.74
N THR A 583 5.42 -32.37 34.97
CA THR A 583 4.24 -32.36 35.87
C THR A 583 3.06 -31.69 35.16
N ARG A 584 1.97 -32.45 35.00
CA ARG A 584 0.63 -31.96 34.64
C ARG A 584 0.02 -31.24 35.84
N PRO A 585 -0.81 -30.20 35.60
CA PRO A 585 -2.06 -30.09 36.33
C PRO A 585 -3.26 -30.02 35.36
N THR A 586 -4.08 -31.07 35.49
CA THR A 586 -5.54 -31.08 35.55
C THR A 586 -6.35 -29.89 35.01
N SER A 587 -7.24 -30.25 34.08
CA SER A 587 -8.50 -29.61 33.73
C SER A 587 -9.26 -29.01 34.93
N GLN A 588 -9.62 -27.73 34.83
CA GLN A 588 -10.76 -27.16 35.54
C GLN A 588 -11.66 -26.41 34.56
N SER A 589 -12.90 -26.90 34.49
CA SER A 589 -14.08 -26.25 33.95
C SER A 589 -14.32 -24.90 34.63
N TYR A 590 -14.39 -23.82 33.86
CA TYR A 590 -15.02 -22.59 34.35
C TYR A 590 -16.51 -22.64 34.03
N GLY A 591 -17.27 -22.97 35.07
CA GLY A 591 -18.71 -22.85 35.10
C GLY A 591 -19.14 -21.40 35.01
N ILE A 592 -20.24 -21.20 34.30
CA ILE A 592 -21.03 -19.98 34.27
C ILE A 592 -21.52 -19.70 35.69
N ILE A 593 -21.15 -18.54 36.25
CA ILE A 593 -21.82 -17.96 37.41
C ILE A 593 -22.37 -16.60 37.00
N SER A 594 -23.69 -16.55 36.93
CA SER A 594 -24.50 -15.34 36.96
C SER A 594 -24.33 -14.66 38.31
N MET A 595 -24.02 -13.36 38.33
CA MET A 595 -24.32 -12.51 39.48
C MET A 595 -24.87 -11.17 39.01
N ASP A 596 -26.18 -11.04 39.21
CA ASP A 596 -26.91 -9.79 39.36
C ASP A 596 -26.20 -8.87 40.37
N VAL A 597 -25.92 -7.63 39.96
CA VAL A 597 -25.73 -6.53 40.91
C VAL A 597 -26.66 -5.39 40.51
N ARG A 598 -27.60 -5.15 41.42
CA ARG A 598 -28.65 -4.12 41.40
C ARG A 598 -28.07 -2.72 41.24
N SER A 599 -28.69 -1.95 40.36
CA SER A 599 -28.60 -0.48 40.33
C SER A 599 -29.17 0.13 41.62
N PRO A 600 -28.49 1.09 42.26
CA PRO A 600 -29.14 2.06 43.11
C PRO A 600 -29.60 3.26 42.25
N ALA A 601 -30.90 3.53 42.31
CA ALA A 601 -31.50 4.76 41.82
C ALA A 601 -31.08 5.96 42.69
N THR A 602 -30.95 7.13 42.06
CA THR A 602 -30.99 8.45 42.72
C THR A 602 -31.53 9.49 41.72
N PRO A 603 -32.15 10.60 42.19
CA PRO A 603 -33.46 11.10 41.73
C PRO A 603 -33.35 12.39 40.88
N PRO A 604 -34.48 12.92 40.36
CA PRO A 604 -34.46 14.10 39.50
C PRO A 604 -34.55 15.39 40.32
N LEU A 605 -33.83 16.44 39.91
CA LEU A 605 -34.07 17.80 40.39
C LEU A 605 -34.04 18.82 39.24
N THR A 606 -35.12 19.59 39.25
CA THR A 606 -35.53 20.74 38.45
C THR A 606 -34.77 22.03 38.84
N PRO A 607 -34.98 23.15 38.10
CA PRO A 607 -34.05 24.28 38.03
C PRO A 607 -34.38 25.41 39.01
N THR A 608 -33.38 26.21 39.36
CA THR A 608 -33.58 27.51 40.03
C THR A 608 -32.69 28.61 39.46
N GLN A 609 -33.33 29.77 39.32
CA GLN A 609 -32.87 31.04 38.77
C GLN A 609 -32.06 31.86 39.77
N SER A 610 -31.15 32.69 39.23
CA SER A 610 -30.90 34.07 39.67
C SER A 610 -30.40 34.83 38.42
N ARG A 611 -31.26 35.57 37.70
CA ARG A 611 -31.71 36.96 37.90
C ARG A 611 -30.55 37.95 38.10
N GLU A 612 -30.19 38.62 37.01
CA GLU A 612 -30.01 40.08 36.98
C GLU A 612 -30.40 40.61 35.58
N THR A 613 -30.94 41.82 35.59
CA THR A 613 -31.91 42.41 34.65
C THR A 613 -31.28 43.46 33.72
N VAL A 614 -31.63 43.41 32.41
CA VAL A 614 -32.22 44.48 31.51
C VAL A 614 -31.55 45.88 31.52
N PRO A 615 -31.43 46.66 30.39
CA PRO A 615 -32.35 46.71 29.25
C PRO A 615 -31.77 46.81 27.82
N ARG A 616 -32.73 46.59 26.91
CA ARG A 616 -32.75 46.92 25.49
C ARG A 616 -33.20 48.39 25.31
N SER A 617 -32.51 49.17 24.49
CA SER A 617 -33.07 50.36 23.84
C SER A 617 -32.37 50.63 22.50
N LEU A 618 -33.19 50.74 21.45
CA LEU A 618 -32.87 51.38 20.16
C LEU A 618 -32.59 52.88 20.40
N PRO A 619 -31.89 53.56 19.46
CA PRO A 619 -32.67 54.31 18.47
C PRO A 619 -32.11 54.28 17.03
N GLU A 620 -33.02 54.54 16.10
CA GLU A 620 -32.77 54.98 14.72
C GLU A 620 -32.01 56.32 14.68
N GLN A 621 -31.14 56.54 13.69
CA GLN A 621 -31.30 57.57 12.64
C GLN A 621 -30.04 57.72 11.73
N ALA A 622 -30.31 57.52 10.43
CA ALA A 622 -29.86 58.27 9.24
C ALA A 622 -28.43 58.84 9.10
N SER A 623 -27.75 58.44 8.01
CA SER A 623 -27.19 59.27 6.91
C SER A 623 -26.34 58.37 5.99
N SER A 624 -26.80 58.02 4.79
CA SER A 624 -26.45 58.67 3.51
C SER A 624 -24.94 58.75 3.25
N ASP A 625 -24.40 57.90 2.36
CA ASP A 625 -23.93 58.39 1.05
C ASP A 625 -23.25 57.33 0.17
N SER A 626 -23.55 57.46 -1.11
CA SER A 626 -22.76 57.08 -2.30
C SER A 626 -22.75 55.62 -2.79
N VAL A 627 -23.67 55.42 -3.74
CA VAL A 627 -23.53 54.57 -4.93
C VAL A 627 -22.28 54.97 -5.73
N ALA A 628 -21.45 54.00 -6.13
CA ALA A 628 -20.74 54.03 -7.43
C ALA A 628 -20.02 52.70 -7.75
N SER A 629 -20.54 52.03 -8.79
CA SER A 629 -19.77 51.54 -9.93
C SER A 629 -18.80 50.36 -9.75
N LEU A 630 -19.29 49.19 -10.19
CA LEU A 630 -18.48 48.17 -10.89
C LEU A 630 -17.74 48.80 -12.09
N PRO A 631 -16.53 48.28 -12.39
CA PRO A 631 -16.18 48.01 -13.77
C PRO A 631 -15.80 46.54 -13.97
N GLN A 632 -16.45 45.92 -14.96
CA GLN A 632 -15.84 44.86 -15.74
C GLN A 632 -14.74 45.46 -16.61
N GLU A 633 -13.61 44.76 -16.79
CA GLU A 633 -13.17 44.24 -18.11
C GLU A 633 -11.78 43.60 -18.10
N SER A 634 -11.65 42.57 -18.95
CA SER A 634 -10.47 42.16 -19.75
C SER A 634 -9.23 41.63 -19.02
N SER A 635 -8.93 40.33 -19.08
CA SER A 635 -8.28 39.57 -20.18
C SER A 635 -6.88 40.04 -20.55
N SER A 636 -5.85 39.33 -20.07
CA SER A 636 -4.68 38.87 -20.85
C SER A 636 -3.58 38.34 -19.92
N SER A 637 -3.56 37.03 -19.67
CA SER A 637 -2.35 36.37 -19.18
C SER A 637 -1.55 35.89 -20.40
N PRO A 638 -0.23 36.17 -20.50
CA PRO A 638 0.58 35.79 -21.63
C PRO A 638 0.80 34.26 -21.69
N PRO A 639 0.95 33.67 -22.88
CA PRO A 639 1.22 32.25 -23.01
C PRO A 639 2.64 31.95 -22.53
N ILE A 640 2.76 31.03 -21.55
CA ILE A 640 4.04 30.45 -21.17
C ILE A 640 4.47 29.51 -22.32
N PRO A 641 5.69 29.66 -22.86
CA PRO A 641 6.13 28.90 -24.02
C PRO A 641 6.30 27.42 -23.68
N TYR A 642 5.80 26.56 -24.56
CA TYR A 642 6.11 25.13 -24.61
C TYR A 642 7.62 24.95 -24.68
N GLN A 643 8.24 24.52 -23.58
CA GLN A 643 9.55 23.89 -23.61
C GLN A 643 9.34 22.38 -23.76
N GLU A 644 9.58 21.88 -24.96
CA GLU A 644 9.92 20.48 -25.20
C GLU A 644 11.16 20.15 -24.36
N TYR A 645 11.03 19.20 -23.43
CA TYR A 645 12.16 18.52 -22.81
C TYR A 645 12.10 17.03 -23.13
N PRO A 646 13.28 16.39 -23.23
CA PRO A 646 13.51 15.26 -24.11
C PRO A 646 12.93 13.98 -23.53
N SER A 647 12.19 13.26 -24.36
CA SER A 647 12.07 11.82 -24.24
C SER A 647 13.46 11.20 -24.40
N ASP A 648 14.16 10.95 -23.30
CA ASP A 648 15.02 9.78 -23.10
C ASP A 648 15.83 9.86 -21.80
N SER A 649 15.93 8.71 -21.13
CA SER A 649 16.79 8.37 -19.98
C SER A 649 16.23 8.81 -18.59
N VAL A 650 16.09 7.97 -17.57
CA VAL A 650 16.78 6.72 -17.22
C VAL A 650 15.78 5.79 -16.50
N ILE A 651 15.13 4.88 -17.25
CA ILE A 651 14.72 3.60 -16.65
C ILE A 651 16.01 2.80 -16.54
N SER A 652 16.48 2.58 -15.31
CA SER A 652 17.59 1.67 -15.08
C SER A 652 17.25 0.32 -15.74
N ARG A 653 18.07 -0.07 -16.72
CA ARG A 653 17.96 -1.33 -17.46
C ARG A 653 18.37 -2.51 -16.58
N HIS A 654 17.72 -2.68 -15.43
CA HIS A 654 17.71 -3.98 -14.78
C HIS A 654 16.95 -4.92 -15.69
N LYS A 655 17.60 -6.02 -16.06
CA LYS A 655 17.01 -7.19 -16.74
C LYS A 655 15.83 -7.70 -15.89
N SER A 656 14.67 -7.06 -16.01
CA SER A 656 13.43 -7.45 -15.35
C SER A 656 13.00 -8.77 -15.99
N SER A 657 12.90 -9.80 -15.17
CA SER A 657 12.44 -11.12 -15.58
C SER A 657 11.08 -10.99 -16.30
N PRO A 658 10.81 -11.75 -17.38
CA PRO A 658 9.49 -11.81 -18.02
C PRO A 658 8.33 -11.94 -17.02
N CYS A 659 8.59 -12.58 -15.87
CA CYS A 659 7.64 -12.77 -14.79
C CYS A 659 7.28 -11.50 -14.00
N THR A 660 8.15 -10.48 -13.89
CA THR A 660 7.79 -9.24 -13.17
C THR A 660 6.68 -8.46 -13.87
N LEU A 661 6.53 -8.61 -15.19
CA LEU A 661 5.42 -8.03 -15.95
C LEU A 661 4.14 -8.89 -15.81
N PHE A 662 4.26 -10.21 -15.86
CA PHE A 662 3.13 -11.12 -15.64
C PHE A 662 2.57 -11.09 -14.21
N CYS A 663 3.41 -10.84 -13.19
CA CYS A 663 2.99 -10.73 -11.79
C CYS A 663 2.24 -9.44 -11.46
N SER A 664 2.31 -8.40 -12.30
CA SER A 664 1.69 -7.09 -12.03
C SER A 664 0.31 -6.92 -12.68
N ASP A 665 0.05 -7.57 -13.82
CA ASP A 665 -1.24 -7.52 -14.52
C ASP A 665 -1.34 -8.72 -15.48
N SER A 666 -2.25 -9.67 -15.23
CA SER A 666 -2.54 -10.77 -16.17
C SER A 666 -3.55 -10.30 -17.23
N ASN A 667 -3.10 -9.51 -18.21
CA ASN A 667 -3.95 -8.94 -19.26
C ASN A 667 -3.30 -9.02 -20.65
N LEU A 668 -4.12 -8.92 -21.71
CA LEU A 668 -3.66 -8.88 -23.12
C LEU A 668 -2.68 -7.74 -23.40
N ASN A 669 -2.77 -6.63 -22.68
CA ASN A 669 -1.83 -5.50 -22.78
C ASN A 669 -0.41 -5.85 -22.32
N THR A 670 -0.29 -6.73 -21.33
CA THR A 670 0.99 -7.26 -20.84
C THR A 670 1.63 -8.17 -21.89
N LEU A 671 0.80 -8.92 -22.61
CA LEU A 671 1.18 -9.75 -23.76
C LEU A 671 1.72 -8.89 -24.93
N ALA A 672 1.06 -7.77 -25.24
CA ALA A 672 1.51 -6.83 -26.26
C ALA A 672 2.87 -6.19 -25.90
N ALA A 673 3.09 -5.85 -24.64
CA ALA A 673 4.39 -5.35 -24.16
C ALA A 673 5.50 -6.41 -24.23
N LEU A 674 5.16 -7.69 -24.01
CA LEU A 674 6.09 -8.82 -24.11
C LEU A 674 6.43 -9.17 -25.57
N LEU A 675 5.47 -9.12 -26.49
CA LEU A 675 5.67 -9.40 -27.91
C LEU A 675 6.43 -8.28 -28.64
N ASN A 676 6.37 -7.04 -28.14
CA ASN A 676 7.09 -5.90 -28.71
C ASN A 676 8.59 -5.86 -28.35
N ASP A 677 9.05 -6.64 -27.37
CA ASP A 677 10.46 -6.71 -26.98
C ASP A 677 11.12 -8.00 -27.53
N SER A 678 11.48 -7.95 -28.81
CA SER A 678 12.07 -9.08 -29.57
C SER A 678 13.38 -9.65 -28.99
N ALA A 679 13.96 -9.01 -27.97
CA ALA A 679 15.21 -9.43 -27.33
C ALA A 679 15.02 -10.39 -26.13
N ARG A 680 13.77 -10.76 -25.76
CA ARG A 680 13.51 -11.59 -24.57
C ARG A 680 13.29 -13.07 -24.89
N ASP A 681 14.05 -13.93 -24.22
CA ASP A 681 13.86 -15.38 -24.29
C ASP A 681 12.72 -15.83 -23.35
N LEU A 682 11.57 -16.15 -23.95
CA LEU A 682 10.36 -16.58 -23.26
C LEU A 682 10.38 -18.05 -22.80
N ASN A 683 11.45 -18.78 -23.09
CA ASN A 683 11.67 -20.15 -22.58
C ASN A 683 12.44 -20.14 -21.25
N THR A 684 12.99 -19.00 -20.83
CA THR A 684 13.71 -18.91 -19.55
C THR A 684 12.76 -18.96 -18.35
N THR A 685 13.16 -19.72 -17.32
CA THR A 685 12.44 -19.79 -16.05
C THR A 685 12.72 -18.56 -15.20
N CYS A 686 11.69 -18.07 -14.50
CA CYS A 686 11.80 -16.97 -13.56
C CYS A 686 12.69 -17.35 -12.38
N ARG A 687 13.70 -16.53 -12.07
CA ARG A 687 14.56 -16.72 -10.88
C ARG A 687 13.81 -16.69 -9.54
N GLY A 688 12.63 -16.05 -9.49
CA GLY A 688 11.83 -15.92 -8.28
C GLY A 688 10.86 -17.09 -8.05
N CYS A 689 10.03 -17.42 -9.04
CA CYS A 689 8.99 -18.44 -8.91
C CYS A 689 9.32 -19.77 -9.61
N GLY A 690 10.40 -19.83 -10.39
CA GLY A 690 10.83 -21.04 -11.11
C GLY A 690 9.97 -21.43 -12.32
N LEU A 691 8.98 -20.61 -12.72
CA LEU A 691 8.08 -20.88 -13.86
C LEU A 691 8.52 -20.12 -15.12
N THR A 692 8.22 -20.67 -16.31
CA THR A 692 8.29 -19.94 -17.59
C THR A 692 7.07 -19.02 -17.77
N PRO A 693 7.14 -17.97 -18.61
CA PRO A 693 5.98 -17.18 -19.02
C PRO A 693 4.79 -18.00 -19.48
N LEU A 694 5.04 -19.05 -20.29
CA LEU A 694 3.99 -19.95 -20.78
C LEU A 694 3.34 -20.75 -19.64
N GLN A 695 4.13 -21.21 -18.68
CA GLN A 695 3.61 -21.88 -17.47
C GLN A 695 2.84 -20.92 -16.56
N HIS A 696 3.21 -19.63 -16.54
CA HIS A 696 2.47 -18.62 -15.79
C HIS A 696 1.10 -18.35 -16.45
N ALA A 697 1.07 -18.17 -17.77
CA ALA A 697 -0.16 -18.04 -18.55
C ALA A 697 -1.08 -19.24 -18.37
N ALA A 698 -0.51 -20.46 -18.39
CA ALA A 698 -1.22 -21.67 -18.02
C ALA A 698 -1.81 -21.57 -16.60
N ASN A 699 -0.99 -21.29 -15.56
CA ASN A 699 -1.44 -21.20 -14.16
C ASN A 699 -2.53 -20.15 -13.88
N CYS A 700 -2.60 -19.08 -14.68
CA CYS A 700 -3.66 -18.07 -14.59
C CYS A 700 -5.02 -18.56 -15.14
N SER A 701 -5.09 -19.76 -15.74
CA SER A 701 -6.27 -20.37 -16.37
C SER A 701 -6.82 -19.55 -17.55
N ASP A 702 -5.98 -18.78 -18.23
CA ASP A 702 -6.36 -17.99 -19.40
C ASP A 702 -5.95 -18.72 -20.69
N ALA A 703 -6.89 -19.50 -21.23
CA ALA A 703 -6.69 -20.32 -22.43
C ALA A 703 -6.46 -19.47 -23.69
N GLU A 704 -6.96 -18.24 -23.73
CA GLU A 704 -6.82 -17.33 -24.87
C GLU A 704 -5.44 -16.66 -24.89
N VAL A 705 -4.96 -16.22 -23.72
CA VAL A 705 -3.57 -15.77 -23.52
C VAL A 705 -2.58 -16.88 -23.84
N LEU A 706 -2.85 -18.11 -23.37
CA LEU A 706 -2.02 -19.28 -23.68
C LEU A 706 -1.96 -19.56 -25.18
N ARG A 707 -3.11 -19.55 -25.87
CA ARG A 707 -3.20 -19.75 -27.32
C ARG A 707 -2.44 -18.65 -28.07
N THR A 708 -2.64 -17.39 -27.67
CA THR A 708 -1.99 -16.24 -28.30
C THR A 708 -0.47 -16.28 -28.14
N LEU A 709 0.04 -16.66 -26.96
CA LEU A 709 1.49 -16.84 -26.76
C LEU A 709 2.06 -17.94 -27.66
N ILE A 710 1.37 -19.08 -27.76
CA ILE A 710 1.84 -20.19 -28.59
C ILE A 710 1.83 -19.83 -30.07
N GLU A 711 0.86 -19.02 -30.51
CA GLU A 711 0.70 -18.63 -31.91
C GLU A 711 1.55 -17.42 -32.31
N SER A 712 1.83 -16.51 -31.38
CA SER A 712 2.54 -15.24 -31.67
C SER A 712 4.05 -15.32 -31.42
N VAL A 713 4.53 -16.32 -30.67
CA VAL A 713 5.95 -16.47 -30.33
C VAL A 713 6.59 -17.60 -31.15
N PRO A 714 7.43 -17.28 -32.15
CA PRO A 714 8.19 -18.29 -32.85
C PRO A 714 9.21 -18.94 -31.90
N ASN A 715 9.29 -20.29 -31.91
CA ASN A 715 10.19 -21.12 -31.10
C ASN A 715 9.88 -21.21 -29.59
N ILE A 716 8.61 -21.08 -29.20
CA ILE A 716 8.23 -21.36 -27.81
C ILE A 716 8.36 -22.87 -27.50
N ASP A 717 9.04 -23.20 -26.40
CA ASP A 717 9.28 -24.59 -26.00
C ASP A 717 8.17 -25.07 -25.04
N LEU A 718 7.34 -25.98 -25.54
CA LEU A 718 6.25 -26.59 -24.77
C LEU A 718 6.74 -27.64 -23.77
N GLU A 719 7.96 -28.16 -23.95
CA GLU A 719 8.57 -29.21 -23.12
C GLU A 719 9.55 -28.65 -22.10
N GLN A 720 9.74 -27.32 -22.08
CA GLN A 720 10.55 -26.65 -21.07
C GLN A 720 9.99 -26.92 -19.66
N VAL A 721 10.86 -27.46 -18.81
CA VAL A 721 10.51 -27.77 -17.42
C VAL A 721 10.72 -26.58 -16.49
N CYS A 722 9.82 -26.42 -15.52
CA CYS A 722 9.98 -25.47 -14.42
C CYS A 722 10.99 -25.97 -13.38
N GLY A 723 11.29 -25.14 -12.37
CA GLY A 723 12.16 -25.51 -11.24
C GLY A 723 11.69 -26.73 -10.42
N SER A 724 10.43 -27.17 -10.60
CA SER A 724 9.89 -28.41 -10.01
C SER A 724 9.93 -29.63 -10.95
N GLY A 725 10.55 -29.51 -12.14
CA GLY A 725 10.69 -30.58 -13.12
C GLY A 725 9.43 -30.89 -13.93
N ARG A 726 8.45 -29.97 -13.97
CA ARG A 726 7.16 -30.16 -14.68
C ARG A 726 7.11 -29.32 -15.96
N THR A 727 6.57 -29.88 -17.05
CA THR A 727 6.25 -29.13 -18.28
C THR A 727 4.93 -28.37 -18.13
N VAL A 728 4.63 -27.45 -19.06
CA VAL A 728 3.37 -26.68 -19.02
C VAL A 728 2.13 -27.58 -19.08
N LEU A 729 2.17 -28.66 -19.86
CA LEU A 729 1.08 -29.63 -19.96
C LEU A 729 0.88 -30.39 -18.65
N MET A 730 1.98 -30.76 -17.98
CA MET A 730 1.90 -31.36 -16.64
C MET A 730 1.26 -30.40 -15.65
N GLU A 731 1.66 -29.12 -15.65
CA GLU A 731 1.09 -28.10 -14.77
C GLU A 731 -0.43 -27.99 -14.97
N CYS A 732 -0.89 -27.88 -16.22
CA CYS A 732 -2.32 -27.84 -16.54
C CYS A 732 -3.06 -29.10 -16.04
N CYS A 733 -2.44 -30.28 -16.12
CA CYS A 733 -3.03 -31.52 -15.61
C CYS A 733 -3.08 -31.55 -14.08
N TYR A 734 -2.05 -31.04 -13.40
CA TYR A 734 -2.03 -30.91 -11.93
C TYR A 734 -3.10 -29.96 -11.42
N GLU A 735 -3.24 -28.80 -12.07
CA GLU A 735 -4.18 -27.73 -11.72
C GLU A 735 -5.59 -27.93 -12.30
N LYS A 736 -5.84 -29.06 -12.99
CA LYS A 736 -7.12 -29.42 -13.62
C LYS A 736 -7.63 -28.40 -14.64
N GLN A 737 -6.72 -27.75 -15.37
CA GLN A 737 -7.02 -26.80 -16.42
C GLN A 737 -7.28 -27.52 -17.76
N VAL A 738 -8.53 -27.94 -17.95
CA VAL A 738 -8.93 -28.81 -19.06
C VAL A 738 -8.72 -28.15 -20.42
N GLU A 739 -9.10 -26.88 -20.58
CA GLU A 739 -9.03 -26.16 -21.87
C GLU A 739 -7.57 -25.92 -22.30
N SER A 740 -6.74 -25.41 -21.38
CA SER A 740 -5.30 -25.21 -21.60
C SER A 740 -4.59 -26.51 -21.96
N ALA A 741 -4.92 -27.63 -21.29
CA ALA A 741 -4.35 -28.94 -21.61
C ALA A 741 -4.76 -29.44 -23.00
N ILE A 742 -5.98 -29.13 -23.47
CA ILE A 742 -6.43 -29.46 -24.83
C ILE A 742 -5.64 -28.65 -25.85
N ILE A 743 -5.50 -27.34 -25.66
CA ILE A 743 -4.75 -26.44 -26.54
C ILE A 743 -3.28 -26.89 -26.66
N LEU A 744 -2.64 -27.18 -25.53
CA LEU A 744 -1.26 -27.65 -25.50
C LEU A 744 -1.11 -28.97 -26.25
N LYS A 745 -2.08 -29.88 -26.12
CA LYS A 745 -2.08 -31.14 -26.85
C LYS A 745 -2.22 -30.93 -28.36
N GLU A 746 -3.14 -30.08 -28.79
CA GLU A 746 -3.32 -29.72 -30.20
C GLU A 746 -2.07 -29.08 -30.82
N LYS A 747 -1.30 -28.34 -30.01
CA LYS A 747 -0.05 -27.69 -30.40
C LYS A 747 1.20 -28.59 -30.27
N GLY A 748 1.01 -29.87 -29.94
CA GLY A 748 2.08 -30.87 -29.99
C GLY A 748 2.78 -31.17 -28.66
N ALA A 749 2.28 -30.68 -27.52
CA ALA A 749 2.83 -31.06 -26.22
C ALA A 749 2.57 -32.56 -25.93
N THR A 750 3.57 -33.24 -25.38
CA THR A 750 3.57 -34.69 -25.17
C THR A 750 3.73 -35.06 -23.69
N LEU A 751 3.44 -36.32 -23.38
CA LEU A 751 3.78 -36.94 -22.10
C LEU A 751 4.43 -38.27 -22.42
N ASP A 752 5.58 -38.56 -21.81
CA ASP A 752 6.19 -39.88 -21.92
C ASP A 752 5.39 -40.95 -21.13
N LYS A 753 5.76 -42.22 -21.32
CA LYS A 753 5.06 -43.36 -20.71
C LYS A 753 5.08 -43.33 -19.18
N ALA A 754 6.16 -42.84 -18.57
CA ALA A 754 6.31 -42.71 -17.13
C ALA A 754 5.48 -41.54 -16.58
N GLN A 755 5.55 -40.38 -17.24
CA GLN A 755 4.80 -39.16 -16.95
C GLN A 755 3.29 -39.41 -17.05
N PHE A 756 2.83 -40.04 -18.13
CA PHE A 756 1.42 -40.39 -18.30
C PHE A 756 0.94 -41.38 -17.24
N LYS A 757 1.74 -42.40 -16.91
CA LYS A 757 1.39 -43.35 -15.84
C LYS A 757 1.28 -42.67 -14.47
N ALA A 758 2.21 -41.76 -14.15
CA ALA A 758 2.20 -41.00 -12.89
C ALA A 758 1.00 -40.06 -12.80
N MET A 759 0.59 -39.46 -13.92
CA MET A 759 -0.45 -38.44 -13.98
C MET A 759 -1.81 -38.94 -14.47
N LYS A 760 -1.98 -40.23 -14.78
CA LYS A 760 -3.17 -40.80 -15.46
C LYS A 760 -4.51 -40.37 -14.84
N LYS A 761 -4.57 -40.24 -13.52
CA LYS A 761 -5.78 -39.81 -12.79
C LYS A 761 -6.08 -38.31 -12.95
N ARG A 762 -5.05 -37.49 -13.22
CA ARG A 762 -5.07 -36.03 -13.36
C ARG A 762 -5.25 -35.57 -14.81
N VAL A 763 -4.81 -36.36 -15.79
CA VAL A 763 -5.06 -36.07 -17.22
C VAL A 763 -6.57 -35.96 -17.48
N PRO A 764 -7.05 -34.89 -18.15
CA PRO A 764 -8.44 -34.72 -18.53
C PRO A 764 -8.97 -35.94 -19.29
N ARG A 765 -10.19 -36.40 -18.96
CA ARG A 765 -10.76 -37.64 -19.56
C ARG A 765 -10.71 -37.62 -21.08
N ARG A 766 -11.01 -36.47 -21.71
CA ARG A 766 -10.99 -36.27 -23.17
C ARG A 766 -9.62 -36.48 -23.81
N LEU A 767 -8.53 -36.33 -23.07
CA LEU A 767 -7.15 -36.46 -23.58
C LEU A 767 -6.53 -37.82 -23.26
N ARG A 768 -7.10 -38.61 -22.34
CA ARG A 768 -6.52 -39.90 -21.93
C ARG A 768 -6.38 -40.87 -23.09
N ASP A 769 -7.41 -40.97 -23.92
CA ASP A 769 -7.42 -41.88 -25.06
C ASP A 769 -6.51 -41.39 -26.20
N ALA A 770 -6.22 -40.08 -26.26
CA ALA A 770 -5.25 -39.52 -27.19
C ALA A 770 -3.82 -39.87 -26.75
N PHE A 771 -3.45 -39.58 -25.50
CA PHE A 771 -2.13 -39.94 -24.97
C PHE A 771 -1.90 -41.45 -24.91
N GLN A 772 -2.93 -42.24 -24.59
CA GLN A 772 -2.80 -43.70 -24.54
C GLN A 772 -2.66 -44.34 -25.93
N ARG A 773 -2.99 -43.63 -27.02
CA ARG A 773 -2.75 -44.09 -28.39
C ARG A 773 -1.35 -43.73 -28.91
N GLU A 774 -0.74 -42.69 -28.37
CA GLU A 774 0.61 -42.24 -28.75
C GLU A 774 1.74 -42.92 -27.95
N LEU A 775 1.41 -43.53 -26.81
CA LEU A 775 2.31 -44.20 -25.86
C LEU A 775 2.24 -45.72 -25.94
#